data_AF-A0A4E0S465-F1
#
_entry.id   AF-A0A4E0S465-F1
#
_cell.length_a   1.000
_cell.length_b   1.000
_cell.length_c   1.000
_cell.angle_alpha   90.00
_cell.angle_beta   90.00
_cell.angle_gamma   90.00
#
_symmetry.space_group_name_H-M   'P 1'
#
loop_
_entity.id
_entity.type
_entity.pdbx_description
1 polymer ?
#
loop_
_entity_poly.entity_id
_entity_poly.type
_entity_poly.pdbx_seq_one_letter_code
_entity_poly.pdbx_strand_id
1 'polypeptide(L)'
;MGLLSRLLLTTVVLAVCIDVSLAATKEASIWAPIMFMESSKPFHLWCPLSDGDIRWSFQNNVLQPTPRRYLIFSGGSALTILSPAKRDAGKYTCSSRNQLAENSTWLMIVPSELFVEHGHILDAVMGADVFLSCCVKQELGVFSIKWRKGGNIIQKKSDGKYLFGPKDYTMTVVDFQPSDAHDYTCEIRYQHEVVTRNFRIRSGDANTLMNECAYPTSKRDFLREFVLIGKLKRWGRPLAYNPQMNVLGSQSREELNTAICLYLQDARKDTLLKPYFDIQCEFVEVNPVTGEVTTRLRVTDEHLLHMGFQWIIGGSNNFANSIFHNLVYAQAQYEFQTQTFEYKQKNMYQTVFLEGKLNVRHSDMLYNKRYENWNSKAFSELNETVCTLIESWRANDIIFRHCPVTCVVYEMDLNSTLAVQLSALEEDLRQASLPTDEDYLADSIEFWLKRANTKSGDTIYTSKVISPIVRASGKLSYGGQKWTYHPAFSNPESAYSHELQTDMNLYINGLYQDPDKPKVFRLSPQVDGFNIWTADIIVILFNSSKPMLHTQMVTTQDHARALAKGAKQNPEFHYKIEKFEREDRKPKKINGLLNDEKIILIHTESFDQNLSSDKGELRSLCNNVMVGFEQYGEQKHVMRECEVIDYDRRQSSVTVSVKVARKQLLGYDASPEDLIVFWKS
;
A
#
# COMPACT_ATOMS: atom_id res chain seq x y z
N MET A 1 -30.31 12.79 68.33
CA MET A 1 -31.61 12.60 67.65
C MET A 1 -31.36 12.90 66.17
N GLY A 2 -31.41 12.03 65.18
CA GLY A 2 -31.71 10.62 64.99
C GLY A 2 -31.49 10.38 63.48
N LEU A 3 -30.91 9.24 63.11
CA LEU A 3 -30.76 8.77 61.72
C LEU A 3 -32.13 8.36 61.13
N LEU A 4 -32.15 8.21 59.78
CA LEU A 4 -33.16 7.60 58.86
C LEU A 4 -33.91 8.65 58.00
N SER A 5 -34.10 8.53 56.67
CA SER A 5 -33.69 7.54 55.65
C SER A 5 -34.18 7.98 54.24
N ARG A 6 -33.27 7.97 53.25
CA ARG A 6 -33.37 7.38 51.88
C ARG A 6 -34.44 7.80 50.83
N LEU A 7 -33.92 8.24 49.66
CA LEU A 7 -34.18 7.81 48.23
C LEU A 7 -35.53 8.26 47.58
N LEU A 8 -35.68 8.71 46.31
CA LEU A 8 -34.99 8.54 45.01
C LEU A 8 -35.26 9.72 44.01
N LEU A 9 -34.30 9.91 43.08
CA LEU A 9 -34.34 10.25 41.64
C LEU A 9 -34.88 11.58 41.02
N THR A 10 -34.12 11.98 39.98
CA THR A 10 -34.42 12.74 38.72
C THR A 10 -34.24 14.28 38.62
N THR A 11 -33.08 14.63 38.04
CA THR A 11 -32.81 15.54 36.87
C THR A 11 -32.94 17.09 36.92
N VAL A 12 -31.76 17.76 36.76
CA VAL A 12 -31.36 18.75 35.70
C VAL A 12 -32.10 20.11 35.71
N VAL A 13 -31.51 21.32 35.74
CA VAL A 13 -30.48 21.97 34.89
C VAL A 13 -29.75 23.10 35.65
N LEU A 14 -28.44 23.22 35.44
CA LEU A 14 -27.53 24.31 35.84
C LEU A 14 -27.44 25.39 34.74
N ALA A 15 -27.39 26.66 35.14
CA ALA A 15 -26.91 27.77 34.32
C ALA A 15 -25.89 28.56 35.12
N VAL A 16 -24.60 28.53 34.73
CA VAL A 16 -23.62 29.60 35.05
C VAL A 16 -22.58 29.64 33.93
N CYS A 17 -22.42 30.82 33.34
CA CYS A 17 -21.37 31.19 32.39
C CYS A 17 -19.98 31.19 33.05
N ILE A 18 -18.98 30.65 32.36
CA ILE A 18 -17.57 30.98 32.57
C ILE A 18 -17.06 31.54 31.25
N ASP A 19 -16.55 32.77 31.30
CA ASP A 19 -15.78 33.41 30.24
C ASP A 19 -14.57 32.54 29.89
N VAL A 20 -14.56 32.02 28.66
CA VAL A 20 -13.33 31.57 28.00
C VAL A 20 -13.22 32.37 26.72
N SER A 21 -12.33 33.36 26.74
CA SER A 21 -11.75 33.96 25.54
C SER A 21 -10.92 32.89 24.83
N LEU A 22 -11.59 31.98 24.11
CA LEU A 22 -10.94 31.12 23.12
C LEU A 22 -10.54 32.03 21.96
N ALA A 23 -9.23 32.23 21.82
CA ALA A 23 -8.66 32.56 20.52
C ALA A 23 -9.24 31.57 19.52
N ALA A 24 -9.94 32.07 18.50
CA ALA A 24 -10.48 31.26 17.42
C ALA A 24 -9.33 30.56 16.71
N THR A 25 -9.00 29.35 17.16
CA THR A 25 -8.11 28.44 16.47
C THR A 25 -8.78 28.06 15.16
N LYS A 26 -8.04 28.13 14.06
CA LYS A 26 -8.40 27.65 12.71
C LYS A 26 -9.04 26.25 12.78
N GLU A 27 -10.35 26.17 12.91
CA GLU A 27 -11.08 24.91 12.79
C GLU A 27 -11.88 24.90 11.49
N ALA A 28 -11.60 23.84 10.72
CA ALA A 28 -12.33 23.32 9.57
C ALA A 28 -12.36 24.19 8.29
N SER A 29 -11.31 24.02 7.47
CA SER A 29 -11.47 23.98 6.00
C SER A 29 -12.49 22.87 5.69
N ILE A 30 -13.78 23.19 5.65
CA ILE A 30 -14.81 22.27 5.15
C ILE A 30 -14.56 22.14 3.64
N TRP A 31 -14.02 21.01 3.21
CA TRP A 31 -13.89 20.71 1.79
C TRP A 31 -15.28 20.42 1.24
N ALA A 32 -15.74 21.26 0.32
CA ALA A 32 -16.94 21.06 -0.48
C ALA A 32 -16.80 19.80 -1.37
N PRO A 33 -17.92 19.17 -1.81
CA PRO A 33 -17.87 17.95 -2.62
C PRO A 33 -17.05 18.15 -3.91
N ILE A 34 -16.46 17.05 -4.41
CA ILE A 34 -15.86 17.04 -5.75
C ILE A 34 -16.98 17.35 -6.75
N MET A 35 -16.79 18.41 -7.55
CA MET A 35 -17.73 18.80 -8.59
C MET A 35 -17.24 18.29 -9.95
N PHE A 36 -18.18 17.76 -10.73
CA PHE A 36 -17.92 17.16 -12.03
C PHE A 36 -18.41 18.11 -13.10
N MET A 37 -17.52 18.55 -13.98
CA MET A 37 -17.84 19.49 -15.04
C MET A 37 -17.57 18.90 -16.42
N GLU A 38 -18.47 19.22 -17.34
CA GLU A 38 -18.32 18.89 -18.75
C GLU A 38 -17.24 19.74 -19.39
N SER A 39 -16.35 19.10 -20.15
CA SER A 39 -15.40 19.82 -20.99
C SER A 39 -16.12 20.77 -21.96
N SER A 40 -15.50 21.90 -22.27
CA SER A 40 -15.96 22.87 -23.27
C SER A 40 -17.29 23.59 -22.99
N LYS A 41 -18.05 23.23 -21.95
CA LYS A 41 -19.24 23.98 -21.52
C LYS A 41 -18.91 24.99 -20.42
N PRO A 42 -19.40 26.24 -20.50
CA PRO A 42 -19.24 27.19 -19.41
C PRO A 42 -19.80 26.62 -18.11
N PHE A 43 -19.06 26.73 -17.01
CA PHE A 43 -19.55 26.28 -15.70
C PHE A 43 -19.42 27.38 -14.65
N HIS A 44 -20.30 27.33 -13.66
CA HIS A 44 -20.44 28.34 -12.61
C HIS A 44 -20.10 27.74 -11.24
N LEU A 45 -19.20 28.41 -10.52
CA LEU A 45 -18.85 28.12 -9.13
C LEU A 45 -19.45 29.19 -8.23
N TRP A 46 -20.04 28.75 -7.12
CA TRP A 46 -20.59 29.63 -6.10
C TRP A 46 -19.81 29.50 -4.79
N CYS A 47 -19.46 30.64 -4.19
CA CYS A 47 -18.83 30.69 -2.89
C CYS A 47 -19.91 30.81 -1.79
N PRO A 48 -19.93 29.91 -0.79
CA PRO A 48 -20.93 29.94 0.28
C PRO A 48 -20.67 31.01 1.35
N LEU A 49 -19.50 31.68 1.32
CA LEU A 49 -19.13 32.71 2.29
C LEU A 49 -20.05 33.93 2.14
N SER A 50 -20.67 34.35 3.24
CA SER A 50 -21.79 35.29 3.22
C SER A 50 -21.42 36.77 3.28
N ASP A 51 -20.13 37.14 3.34
CA ASP A 51 -19.73 38.56 3.37
C ASP A 51 -18.23 38.78 3.06
N GLY A 52 -17.90 39.94 2.45
CA GLY A 52 -16.53 40.44 2.21
C GLY A 52 -15.99 40.38 0.77
N ASP A 53 -14.78 40.96 0.55
CA ASP A 53 -14.00 40.91 -0.70
C ASP A 53 -13.58 39.45 -0.98
N ILE A 54 -14.38 38.72 -1.77
CA ILE A 54 -14.17 37.31 -2.10
C ILE A 54 -13.11 37.17 -3.19
N ARG A 55 -12.10 36.34 -2.92
CA ARG A 55 -11.05 36.02 -3.89
C ARG A 55 -11.02 34.53 -4.19
N TRP A 56 -10.95 34.22 -5.47
CA TRP A 56 -10.78 32.86 -5.97
C TRP A 56 -9.30 32.55 -6.20
N SER A 57 -8.90 31.33 -5.87
CA SER A 57 -7.62 30.76 -6.23
C SER A 57 -7.79 29.37 -6.84
N PHE A 58 -6.91 29.01 -7.75
CA PHE A 58 -6.79 27.69 -8.36
C PHE A 58 -5.42 27.11 -8.01
N GLN A 59 -5.39 25.94 -7.36
CA GLN A 59 -4.16 25.31 -6.88
C GLN A 59 -3.25 26.29 -6.12
N ASN A 60 -3.85 27.06 -5.20
CA ASN A 60 -3.22 28.12 -4.40
C ASN A 60 -2.77 29.39 -5.17
N ASN A 61 -2.98 29.46 -6.49
CA ASN A 61 -2.70 30.64 -7.28
C ASN A 61 -3.94 31.50 -7.44
N VAL A 62 -3.87 32.79 -7.08
CA VAL A 62 -4.99 33.72 -7.20
C VAL A 62 -5.44 33.84 -8.66
N LEU A 63 -6.73 33.64 -8.90
CA LEU A 63 -7.32 33.76 -10.23
C LEU A 63 -7.55 35.24 -10.57
N GLN A 64 -7.08 35.64 -11.73
CA GLN A 64 -7.33 36.96 -12.29
C GLN A 64 -8.53 36.89 -13.26
N PRO A 65 -9.53 37.78 -13.13
CA PRO A 65 -10.63 37.87 -14.09
C PRO A 65 -10.09 38.10 -15.50
N THR A 66 -10.58 37.35 -16.47
CA THR A 66 -10.20 37.47 -17.88
C THR A 66 -11.44 37.32 -18.76
N PRO A 67 -11.69 38.24 -19.71
CA PRO A 67 -12.91 38.21 -20.54
C PRO A 67 -13.11 36.92 -21.35
N ARG A 68 -12.03 36.17 -21.58
CA ARG A 68 -12.02 34.95 -22.40
C ARG A 68 -11.97 33.65 -21.59
N ARG A 69 -11.83 33.70 -20.27
CA ARG A 69 -11.65 32.47 -19.45
C ARG A 69 -12.38 32.51 -18.12
N TYR A 70 -12.05 33.48 -17.26
CA TYR A 70 -12.60 33.58 -15.89
C TYR A 70 -13.46 34.84 -15.76
N LEU A 71 -14.77 34.67 -15.58
CA LEU A 71 -15.67 35.77 -15.27
C LEU A 71 -16.03 35.73 -13.79
N ILE A 72 -15.77 36.81 -13.06
CA ILE A 72 -16.11 36.93 -11.64
C ILE A 72 -17.19 38.00 -11.50
N PHE A 73 -18.31 37.64 -10.87
CA PHE A 73 -19.51 38.48 -10.75
C PHE A 73 -20.14 38.29 -9.36
N SER A 74 -21.25 39.00 -9.11
CA SER A 74 -21.94 38.98 -7.82
C SER A 74 -21.04 39.39 -6.64
N GLY A 75 -20.23 40.44 -6.81
CA GLY A 75 -19.33 40.92 -5.75
C GLY A 75 -18.18 39.95 -5.39
N GLY A 76 -17.87 39.00 -6.27
CA GLY A 76 -16.81 38.00 -6.07
C GLY A 76 -17.33 36.61 -5.73
N SER A 77 -18.61 36.47 -5.37
CA SER A 77 -19.18 35.18 -4.92
C SER A 77 -19.39 34.17 -6.04
N ALA A 78 -19.39 34.59 -7.31
CA ALA A 78 -19.60 33.72 -8.45
C ALA A 78 -18.44 33.76 -9.45
N LEU A 79 -17.95 32.59 -9.84
CA LEU A 79 -16.89 32.40 -10.83
C LEU A 79 -17.42 31.55 -12.00
N THR A 80 -17.40 32.09 -13.22
CA THR A 80 -17.66 31.32 -14.45
C THR A 80 -16.35 30.99 -15.14
N ILE A 81 -16.20 29.75 -15.58
CA ILE A 81 -15.11 29.32 -16.46
C ILE A 81 -15.70 28.98 -17.82
N LEU A 82 -15.33 29.71 -18.86
CA LEU A 82 -16.04 29.70 -20.16
C LEU A 82 -15.74 28.49 -21.05
N SER A 83 -14.56 27.89 -20.94
CA SER A 83 -14.13 26.77 -21.78
C SER A 83 -13.21 25.83 -21.00
N PRO A 84 -13.77 25.07 -20.03
CA PRO A 84 -13.01 24.09 -19.26
C PRO A 84 -12.32 23.06 -20.16
N ALA A 85 -11.05 22.79 -19.88
CA ALA A 85 -10.29 21.67 -20.42
C ALA A 85 -9.65 20.88 -19.27
N LYS A 86 -9.10 19.67 -19.51
CA LYS A 86 -8.50 18.83 -18.45
C LYS A 86 -7.52 19.57 -17.51
N ARG A 87 -6.79 20.57 -18.03
CA ARG A 87 -5.85 21.43 -17.27
C ARG A 87 -6.51 22.33 -16.21
N ASP A 88 -7.82 22.56 -16.31
CA ASP A 88 -8.58 23.41 -15.39
C ASP A 88 -9.12 22.59 -14.21
N ALA A 89 -8.87 21.27 -14.18
CA ALA A 89 -9.22 20.40 -13.06
C ALA A 89 -8.24 20.62 -11.89
N GLY A 90 -8.75 20.53 -10.66
CA GLY A 90 -7.98 20.75 -9.45
C GLY A 90 -8.74 21.50 -8.36
N LYS A 91 -8.03 21.87 -7.30
CA LYS A 91 -8.60 22.61 -6.17
C LYS A 91 -8.89 24.06 -6.51
N TYR A 92 -10.13 24.49 -6.30
CA TYR A 92 -10.54 25.90 -6.29
C TYR A 92 -10.88 26.32 -4.85
N THR A 93 -10.36 27.46 -4.42
CA THR A 93 -10.65 28.01 -3.09
C THR A 93 -11.21 29.41 -3.24
N CYS A 94 -12.34 29.68 -2.58
CA CYS A 94 -12.80 31.04 -2.36
C CYS A 94 -12.46 31.46 -0.92
N SER A 95 -11.95 32.67 -0.75
CA SER A 95 -11.54 33.22 0.54
C SER A 95 -12.15 34.60 0.76
N SER A 96 -12.60 34.88 1.97
CA SER A 96 -13.06 36.23 2.36
C SER A 96 -11.94 36.94 3.11
N ARG A 97 -11.49 38.08 2.57
CA ARG A 97 -10.40 38.88 3.17
C ARG A 97 -10.75 39.38 4.59
N ASN A 98 -12.04 39.56 4.87
CA ASN A 98 -12.51 40.19 6.11
C ASN A 98 -12.78 39.19 7.25
N GLN A 99 -13.01 37.92 6.93
CA GLN A 99 -13.41 36.91 7.91
C GLN A 99 -12.33 35.84 8.17
N LEU A 100 -11.17 35.92 7.50
CA LEU A 100 -10.13 34.87 7.54
C LEU A 100 -10.71 33.46 7.28
N ALA A 101 -11.82 33.40 6.53
CA ALA A 101 -12.56 32.18 6.22
C ALA A 101 -12.27 31.78 4.77
N GLU A 102 -12.04 30.49 4.55
CA GLU A 102 -11.84 29.90 3.23
C GLU A 102 -12.77 28.72 3.03
N ASN A 103 -13.26 28.56 1.80
CA ASN A 103 -14.01 27.39 1.38
C ASN A 103 -13.38 26.83 0.11
N SER A 104 -13.09 25.54 0.13
CA SER A 104 -12.39 24.86 -0.96
C SER A 104 -13.26 23.78 -1.58
N THR A 105 -13.18 23.63 -2.89
CA THR A 105 -13.87 22.59 -3.65
C THR A 105 -12.92 22.00 -4.69
N TRP A 106 -13.03 20.69 -4.95
CA TRP A 106 -12.25 20.07 -6.02
C TRP A 106 -13.06 20.02 -7.30
N LEU A 107 -12.46 20.45 -8.41
CA LEU A 107 -13.06 20.36 -9.73
C LEU A 107 -12.46 19.18 -10.49
N MET A 108 -13.32 18.31 -10.99
CA MET A 108 -12.97 17.26 -11.92
C MET A 108 -13.59 17.59 -13.28
N ILE A 109 -12.77 17.63 -14.32
CA ILE A 109 -13.26 17.94 -15.67
C ILE A 109 -13.30 16.64 -16.44
N VAL A 110 -14.47 16.24 -16.89
CA VAL A 110 -14.64 15.00 -17.64
C VAL A 110 -15.08 15.26 -19.08
N PRO A 111 -14.78 14.35 -20.02
CA PRO A 111 -15.08 14.53 -21.43
C PRO A 111 -16.58 14.70 -21.66
N SER A 112 -16.96 15.50 -22.65
CA SER A 112 -18.37 15.70 -23.04
C SER A 112 -19.08 14.40 -23.39
N GLU A 113 -18.33 13.41 -23.89
CA GLU A 113 -18.83 12.06 -24.17
C GLU A 113 -19.31 11.32 -22.92
N LEU A 114 -18.80 11.66 -21.73
CA LEU A 114 -19.29 11.11 -20.46
C LEU A 114 -20.56 11.80 -19.93
N PHE A 115 -20.91 12.98 -20.47
CA PHE A 115 -22.14 13.71 -20.16
C PHE A 115 -23.22 13.54 -21.24
N VAL A 116 -22.79 13.27 -22.47
CA VAL A 116 -23.63 13.17 -23.66
C VAL A 116 -23.20 11.94 -24.43
N GLU A 117 -23.78 10.79 -24.12
CA GLU A 117 -23.84 9.73 -25.12
C GLU A 117 -25.02 10.03 -26.05
N HIS A 118 -24.71 10.11 -27.34
CA HIS A 118 -25.69 10.25 -28.41
C HIS A 118 -26.72 9.11 -28.28
N GLY A 119 -28.00 9.39 -28.58
CA GLY A 119 -29.11 8.45 -28.32
C GLY A 119 -28.76 7.00 -28.69
N HIS A 120 -28.66 6.14 -27.68
CA HIS A 120 -28.23 4.75 -27.86
C HIS A 120 -29.27 3.99 -28.66
N ILE A 121 -28.86 3.34 -29.74
CA ILE A 121 -29.77 2.51 -30.52
C ILE A 121 -29.69 1.07 -30.00
N LEU A 122 -30.78 0.59 -29.40
CA LEU A 122 -30.91 -0.74 -28.84
C LEU A 122 -31.77 -1.60 -29.78
N ASP A 123 -31.24 -2.72 -30.23
CA ASP A 123 -32.00 -3.70 -31.01
C ASP A 123 -32.56 -4.77 -30.05
N ALA A 124 -33.88 -4.80 -29.90
CA ALA A 124 -34.60 -5.65 -28.96
C ALA A 124 -35.36 -6.77 -29.68
N VAL A 125 -35.27 -7.97 -29.11
CA VAL A 125 -35.98 -9.17 -29.58
C VAL A 125 -37.39 -9.18 -29.03
N MET A 126 -38.35 -9.55 -29.88
CA MET A 126 -39.74 -9.73 -29.47
C MET A 126 -39.85 -10.75 -28.34
N GLY A 127 -40.56 -10.41 -27.26
CA GLY A 127 -40.70 -11.27 -26.08
C GLY A 127 -39.62 -11.09 -25.01
N ALA A 128 -38.57 -10.30 -25.27
CA ALA A 128 -37.50 -10.06 -24.30
C ALA A 128 -37.75 -8.80 -23.46
N ASP A 129 -37.20 -8.77 -22.25
CA ASP A 129 -37.21 -7.58 -21.40
C ASP A 129 -36.06 -6.64 -21.79
N VAL A 130 -36.35 -5.35 -21.93
CA VAL A 130 -35.36 -4.31 -22.26
C VAL A 130 -35.09 -3.45 -21.03
N PHE A 131 -33.85 -3.44 -20.56
CA PHE A 131 -33.43 -2.69 -19.38
C PHE A 131 -32.79 -1.37 -19.80
N LEU A 132 -33.32 -0.25 -19.28
CA LEU A 132 -32.80 1.10 -19.50
C LEU A 132 -32.32 1.68 -18.17
N SER A 133 -31.10 2.22 -18.15
CA SER A 133 -30.54 2.90 -16.98
C SER A 133 -30.32 4.37 -17.28
N CYS A 134 -30.85 5.24 -16.42
CA CYS A 134 -30.63 6.67 -16.53
C CYS A 134 -29.18 7.08 -16.17
N CYS A 135 -28.35 6.13 -15.69
CA CYS A 135 -27.00 6.33 -15.15
C CYS A 135 -26.97 7.56 -14.21
N VAL A 136 -27.89 7.62 -13.24
CA VAL A 136 -27.97 8.74 -12.26
C VAL A 136 -26.74 8.70 -11.37
N LYS A 137 -25.90 9.72 -11.52
CA LYS A 137 -24.56 9.71 -10.93
C LYS A 137 -24.62 10.15 -9.44
N GLN A 138 -25.33 11.22 -9.07
CA GLN A 138 -25.41 11.73 -7.68
C GLN A 138 -26.85 11.70 -7.13
N GLU A 139 -27.07 11.31 -5.88
CA GLU A 139 -28.41 11.38 -5.25
C GLU A 139 -28.72 12.74 -4.61
N LEU A 140 -27.69 13.41 -4.07
CA LEU A 140 -27.79 14.68 -3.37
C LEU A 140 -28.09 15.82 -4.35
N GLY A 141 -29.31 16.34 -4.35
CA GLY A 141 -29.76 17.42 -5.24
C GLY A 141 -30.66 16.97 -6.40
N VAL A 142 -30.92 15.67 -6.55
CA VAL A 142 -31.94 15.15 -7.48
C VAL A 142 -33.32 15.38 -6.88
N PHE A 143 -34.12 16.21 -7.56
CA PHE A 143 -35.48 16.51 -7.14
C PHE A 143 -36.51 15.53 -7.72
N SER A 144 -36.32 15.07 -8.95
CA SER A 144 -37.25 14.13 -9.59
C SER A 144 -36.65 13.48 -10.82
N ILE A 145 -37.10 12.26 -11.14
CA ILE A 145 -36.82 11.60 -12.41
C ILE A 145 -38.12 11.27 -13.11
N LYS A 146 -38.15 11.50 -14.43
CA LYS A 146 -39.30 11.22 -15.29
C LYS A 146 -38.86 10.43 -16.51
N TRP A 147 -39.57 9.36 -16.81
CA TRP A 147 -39.38 8.58 -18.03
C TRP A 147 -40.44 8.95 -19.07
N ARG A 148 -40.02 9.01 -20.34
CA ARG A 148 -40.88 9.32 -21.48
C ARG A 148 -40.70 8.29 -22.58
N LYS A 149 -41.79 7.96 -23.27
CA LYS A 149 -41.79 7.25 -24.57
C LYS A 149 -42.38 8.21 -25.60
N GLY A 150 -41.57 8.63 -26.56
CA GLY A 150 -42.04 9.51 -27.65
C GLY A 150 -42.46 10.87 -27.17
N GLY A 151 -41.76 11.39 -26.17
CA GLY A 151 -42.09 12.64 -25.50
C GLY A 151 -43.22 12.53 -24.45
N ASN A 152 -44.03 11.47 -24.46
CA ASN A 152 -45.11 11.28 -23.50
C ASN A 152 -44.61 10.68 -22.18
N ILE A 153 -45.03 11.25 -21.05
CA ILE A 153 -44.64 10.76 -19.71
C ILE A 153 -45.22 9.36 -19.49
N ILE A 154 -44.36 8.43 -19.11
CA ILE A 154 -44.76 7.08 -18.71
C ILE A 154 -45.26 7.16 -17.27
N GLN A 155 -46.54 6.82 -17.05
CA GLN A 155 -47.12 6.84 -15.71
C GLN A 155 -46.72 5.59 -14.92
N LYS A 156 -46.45 5.75 -13.61
CA LYS A 156 -46.10 4.64 -12.71
C LYS A 156 -47.20 3.58 -12.55
N LYS A 157 -48.45 3.90 -12.88
CA LYS A 157 -49.60 2.97 -12.91
C LYS A 157 -49.66 2.17 -14.23
N SER A 158 -48.51 1.83 -14.82
CA SER A 158 -48.52 1.02 -16.05
C SER A 158 -48.97 -0.40 -15.73
N ASP A 159 -49.69 -1.05 -16.64
CA ASP A 159 -50.35 -2.35 -16.48
C ASP A 159 -49.37 -3.55 -16.38
N GLY A 160 -48.18 -3.34 -15.79
CA GLY A 160 -47.05 -4.28 -15.75
C GLY A 160 -46.06 -4.10 -16.91
N LYS A 161 -46.36 -3.22 -17.87
CA LYS A 161 -45.53 -3.01 -19.07
C LYS A 161 -44.18 -2.31 -18.78
N TYR A 162 -44.18 -1.36 -17.86
CA TYR A 162 -42.98 -0.62 -17.44
C TYR A 162 -42.74 -0.83 -15.95
N LEU A 163 -41.61 -1.45 -15.61
CA LEU A 163 -41.17 -1.64 -14.23
C LEU A 163 -40.08 -0.62 -13.91
N PHE A 164 -40.18 0.03 -12.76
CA PHE A 164 -39.21 1.03 -12.31
C PHE A 164 -38.37 0.47 -11.17
N GLY A 165 -37.05 0.66 -11.25
CA GLY A 165 -36.13 0.31 -10.18
C GLY A 165 -36.16 1.31 -9.01
N PRO A 166 -35.31 1.12 -7.99
CA PRO A 166 -35.19 2.04 -6.86
C PRO A 166 -35.00 3.50 -7.32
N LYS A 167 -35.80 4.41 -6.75
CA LYS A 167 -35.78 5.86 -7.06
C LYS A 167 -35.99 6.21 -8.55
N ASP A 168 -36.55 5.29 -9.33
CA ASP A 168 -36.80 5.40 -10.77
C ASP A 168 -35.53 5.56 -11.62
N TYR A 169 -34.37 5.18 -11.10
CA TYR A 169 -33.07 5.32 -11.80
C TYR A 169 -32.94 4.39 -13.00
N THR A 170 -33.70 3.30 -12.98
CA THR A 170 -33.78 2.33 -14.06
C THR A 170 -35.25 2.08 -14.41
N MET A 171 -35.48 1.71 -15.67
CA MET A 171 -36.77 1.29 -16.17
C MET A 171 -36.61 0.05 -17.04
N THR A 172 -37.45 -0.94 -16.84
CA THR A 172 -37.54 -2.14 -17.67
C THR A 172 -38.81 -2.09 -18.51
N VAL A 173 -38.67 -2.25 -19.83
CA VAL A 173 -39.79 -2.53 -20.74
C VAL A 173 -39.96 -4.04 -20.79
N VAL A 174 -41.06 -4.54 -20.21
CA VAL A 174 -41.33 -5.98 -20.09
C VAL A 174 -41.95 -6.50 -21.37
N ASP A 175 -41.56 -7.71 -21.79
CA ASP A 175 -42.13 -8.41 -22.96
C ASP A 175 -42.17 -7.50 -24.19
N PHE A 176 -41.00 -7.12 -24.70
CA PHE A 176 -40.88 -6.16 -25.79
C PHE A 176 -41.66 -6.61 -27.03
N GLN A 177 -42.53 -5.72 -27.53
CA GLN A 177 -43.26 -5.91 -28.77
C GLN A 177 -42.79 -4.88 -29.81
N PRO A 178 -42.95 -5.12 -31.12
CA PRO A 178 -42.57 -4.12 -32.14
C PRO A 178 -43.22 -2.75 -31.96
N SER A 179 -44.42 -2.67 -31.33
CA SER A 179 -45.08 -1.43 -30.94
C SER A 179 -44.40 -0.65 -29.81
N ASP A 180 -43.42 -1.28 -29.14
CA ASP A 180 -42.58 -0.64 -28.11
C ASP A 180 -41.33 0.01 -28.68
N ALA A 181 -41.00 -0.27 -29.94
CA ALA A 181 -39.89 0.36 -30.64
C ALA A 181 -40.12 1.88 -30.73
N HIS A 182 -39.33 2.63 -29.98
CA HIS A 182 -39.49 4.07 -29.90
C HIS A 182 -38.28 4.76 -29.26
N ASP A 183 -38.30 6.10 -29.29
CA ASP A 183 -37.37 6.92 -28.52
C ASP A 183 -37.85 7.04 -27.07
N TYR A 184 -37.01 6.62 -26.12
CA TYR A 184 -37.22 6.73 -24.69
C TYR A 184 -36.29 7.80 -24.11
N THR A 185 -36.79 8.61 -23.18
CA THR A 185 -36.01 9.65 -22.53
C THR A 185 -36.15 9.55 -21.02
N CYS A 186 -35.04 9.56 -20.32
CA CYS A 186 -34.99 9.81 -18.89
C CYS A 186 -34.65 11.29 -18.64
N GLU A 187 -35.49 12.00 -17.90
CA GLU A 187 -35.36 13.41 -17.54
C GLU A 187 -35.08 13.49 -16.02
N ILE A 188 -33.86 13.89 -15.66
CA ILE A 188 -33.40 14.09 -14.29
C ILE A 188 -33.46 15.58 -13.98
N ARG A 189 -34.23 15.97 -12.96
CA ARG A 189 -34.20 17.34 -12.42
C ARG A 189 -33.23 17.39 -11.25
N TYR A 190 -32.15 18.14 -11.40
CA TYR A 190 -31.07 18.27 -10.43
C TYR A 190 -30.84 19.75 -10.11
N GLN A 191 -31.05 20.16 -8.86
CA GLN A 191 -31.02 21.58 -8.48
C GLN A 191 -31.88 22.45 -9.43
N HIS A 192 -31.28 23.43 -10.11
CA HIS A 192 -31.96 24.30 -11.09
C HIS A 192 -31.85 23.80 -12.55
N GLU A 193 -31.26 22.62 -12.77
CA GLU A 193 -30.99 22.08 -14.10
C GLU A 193 -31.83 20.84 -14.40
N VAL A 194 -32.01 20.57 -15.70
CA VAL A 194 -32.65 19.36 -16.21
C VAL A 194 -31.68 18.67 -17.16
N VAL A 195 -31.32 17.43 -16.81
CA VAL A 195 -30.44 16.57 -17.58
C VAL A 195 -31.28 15.47 -18.23
N THR A 196 -31.07 15.21 -19.52
CA THR A 196 -31.83 14.19 -20.26
C THR A 196 -30.92 13.14 -20.87
N ARG A 197 -31.31 11.87 -20.78
CA ARG A 197 -30.68 10.73 -21.48
C ARG A 197 -31.67 10.12 -22.46
N ASN A 198 -31.25 9.88 -23.69
CA ASN A 198 -32.09 9.36 -24.77
C ASN A 198 -31.67 7.94 -25.19
N PHE A 199 -32.66 7.11 -25.49
CA PHE A 199 -32.52 5.76 -26.02
C PHE A 199 -33.42 5.62 -27.23
N ARG A 200 -33.03 4.85 -28.24
CA ARG A 200 -33.83 4.50 -29.40
C ARG A 200 -33.92 2.98 -29.48
N ILE A 201 -35.07 2.43 -29.14
CA ILE A 201 -35.28 0.98 -29.23
C ILE A 201 -35.83 0.64 -30.62
N ARG A 202 -35.23 -0.33 -31.31
CA ARG A 202 -35.69 -0.91 -32.58
C ARG A 202 -35.93 -2.40 -32.42
N SER A 203 -36.71 -2.98 -33.30
CA SER A 203 -36.83 -4.44 -33.42
C SER A 203 -35.63 -5.00 -34.18
N GLY A 204 -34.93 -5.99 -33.63
CA GLY A 204 -33.78 -6.63 -34.27
C GLY A 204 -33.34 -7.92 -33.56
N ASP A 205 -32.32 -8.58 -34.09
CA ASP A 205 -31.75 -9.82 -33.54
C ASP A 205 -30.78 -9.50 -32.39
N ALA A 206 -30.86 -10.27 -31.29
CA ALA A 206 -30.28 -9.95 -29.99
C ALA A 206 -28.83 -9.43 -30.03
N ASN A 207 -28.63 -8.22 -29.50
CA ASN A 207 -27.35 -7.86 -28.87
C ASN A 207 -27.51 -7.90 -27.35
N THR A 208 -26.47 -8.44 -26.71
CA THR A 208 -26.31 -8.61 -25.27
C THR A 208 -26.56 -7.29 -24.52
N LEU A 209 -27.27 -7.38 -23.39
CA LEU A 209 -27.32 -6.36 -22.34
C LEU A 209 -25.90 -5.94 -21.99
N MET A 210 -25.44 -4.82 -22.54
CA MET A 210 -24.18 -4.24 -22.17
C MET A 210 -24.43 -3.42 -20.89
N ASN A 211 -23.57 -3.55 -19.88
CA ASN A 211 -23.49 -2.57 -18.80
C ASN A 211 -22.98 -1.25 -19.41
N GLU A 212 -23.87 -0.50 -20.06
CA GLU A 212 -23.55 0.65 -20.90
C GLU A 212 -22.99 1.86 -20.14
N CYS A 213 -23.05 1.88 -18.79
CA CYS A 213 -22.32 2.90 -18.03
C CYS A 213 -20.81 2.57 -17.88
N ALA A 214 -20.27 1.53 -18.53
CA ALA A 214 -18.84 1.16 -18.51
C ALA A 214 -18.12 1.55 -19.80
N TYR A 215 -17.06 2.36 -19.69
CA TYR A 215 -16.23 2.80 -20.80
C TYR A 215 -15.19 1.74 -21.20
N PRO A 216 -14.86 1.59 -22.49
CA PRO A 216 -13.73 0.78 -22.90
C PRO A 216 -12.43 1.46 -22.47
N THR A 217 -11.85 0.99 -21.35
CA THR A 217 -10.49 1.37 -20.93
C THR A 217 -9.51 1.11 -22.06
N SER A 218 -8.81 2.16 -22.50
CA SER A 218 -7.78 2.04 -23.52
C SER A 218 -6.66 1.13 -23.01
N LYS A 219 -6.17 0.20 -23.83
CA LYS A 219 -5.16 -0.81 -23.43
C LYS A 219 -3.75 -0.25 -23.17
N ARG A 220 -3.55 1.06 -22.99
CA ARG A 220 -2.26 1.66 -22.63
C ARG A 220 -2.39 2.58 -21.41
N ASP A 221 -3.01 2.07 -20.36
CA ASP A 221 -3.05 2.77 -19.09
C ASP A 221 -1.72 2.55 -18.36
N PHE A 222 -0.90 3.60 -18.30
CA PHE A 222 0.18 3.64 -17.30
C PHE A 222 -0.49 3.80 -15.93
N LEU A 223 -0.25 2.81 -15.08
CA LEU A 223 -0.72 2.81 -13.71
C LEU A 223 0.31 3.51 -12.83
N ARG A 224 -0.13 4.56 -12.15
CA ARG A 224 0.61 5.19 -11.06
C ARG A 224 0.27 4.50 -9.76
N GLU A 225 1.29 4.22 -8.97
CA GLU A 225 1.16 3.53 -7.69
C GLU A 225 1.22 4.52 -6.53
N PHE A 226 0.34 4.33 -5.55
CA PHE A 226 0.22 5.13 -4.33
C PHE A 226 0.22 4.19 -3.13
N VAL A 227 0.94 4.56 -2.07
CA VAL A 227 0.96 3.81 -0.82
C VAL A 227 0.16 4.60 0.21
N LEU A 228 -0.87 3.97 0.74
CA LEU A 228 -1.65 4.45 1.87
C LEU A 228 -1.22 3.70 3.12
N ILE A 229 -0.98 4.43 4.20
CA ILE A 229 -0.76 3.85 5.52
C ILE A 229 -1.78 4.47 6.46
N GLY A 230 -2.46 3.63 7.23
CA GLY A 230 -3.48 4.10 8.14
C GLY A 230 -3.89 3.08 9.19
N LYS A 231 -4.49 3.59 10.27
CA LYS A 231 -5.06 2.75 11.31
C LYS A 231 -6.43 2.29 10.89
N LEU A 232 -6.65 0.97 10.91
CA LEU A 232 -7.94 0.38 10.67
C LEU A 232 -8.65 0.16 12.01
N LYS A 233 -9.82 0.75 12.18
CA LYS A 233 -10.76 0.40 13.26
C LYS A 233 -11.86 -0.46 12.68
N ARG A 234 -12.25 -1.54 13.35
CA ARG A 234 -13.43 -2.35 13.02
C ARG A 234 -14.41 -2.27 14.20
N TRP A 235 -15.62 -1.78 13.94
CA TRP A 235 -16.63 -1.49 14.97
C TRP A 235 -16.11 -0.59 16.11
N GLY A 236 -15.33 0.44 15.75
CA GLY A 236 -14.74 1.38 16.70
C GLY A 236 -13.54 0.84 17.49
N ARG A 237 -13.18 -0.44 17.34
CA ARG A 237 -12.00 -1.04 17.97
C ARG A 237 -10.83 -1.09 16.99
N PRO A 238 -9.58 -0.83 17.41
CA PRO A 238 -8.41 -1.03 16.57
C PRO A 238 -8.35 -2.46 16.04
N LEU A 239 -7.85 -2.63 14.82
CA LEU A 239 -7.55 -3.94 14.26
C LEU A 239 -6.55 -4.67 15.17
N ALA A 240 -6.94 -5.84 15.67
CA ALA A 240 -6.01 -6.72 16.38
C ALA A 240 -5.08 -7.38 15.35
N TYR A 241 -3.77 -7.24 15.54
CA TYR A 241 -2.79 -7.85 14.66
C TYR A 241 -2.86 -9.38 14.75
N ASN A 242 -2.85 -10.01 13.57
CA ASN A 242 -2.70 -11.45 13.40
C ASN A 242 -1.62 -11.66 12.32
N PRO A 243 -0.48 -12.29 12.63
CA PRO A 243 0.56 -12.67 11.67
C PRO A 243 0.07 -13.31 10.38
N GLN A 244 -1.02 -14.09 10.42
CA GLN A 244 -1.64 -14.66 9.22
C GLN A 244 -2.09 -13.58 8.23
N MET A 245 -2.44 -12.37 8.69
CA MET A 245 -2.73 -11.24 7.79
C MET A 245 -1.53 -10.88 6.91
N ASN A 246 -0.29 -11.10 7.36
CA ASN A 246 0.91 -10.87 6.55
C ASN A 246 1.32 -12.09 5.72
N VAL A 247 0.77 -13.28 5.96
CA VAL A 247 1.06 -14.49 5.16
C VAL A 247 0.33 -14.43 3.80
N LEU A 248 1.06 -14.60 2.71
CA LEU A 248 0.50 -14.62 1.35
C LEU A 248 -0.39 -15.85 1.16
N GLY A 249 -1.56 -15.64 0.56
CA GLY A 249 -2.54 -16.71 0.31
C GLY A 249 -3.29 -17.21 1.55
N SER A 250 -3.05 -16.63 2.74
CA SER A 250 -3.83 -16.98 3.92
C SER A 250 -5.26 -16.42 3.81
N GLN A 251 -6.22 -17.13 4.42
CA GLN A 251 -7.60 -16.68 4.49
C GLN A 251 -7.73 -15.31 5.17
N SER A 252 -7.00 -15.09 6.28
CA SER A 252 -7.03 -13.82 7.01
C SER A 252 -6.53 -12.64 6.18
N ARG A 253 -5.53 -12.85 5.32
CA ARG A 253 -5.04 -11.83 4.39
C ARG A 253 -6.07 -11.53 3.31
N GLU A 254 -6.68 -12.55 2.72
CA GLU A 254 -7.67 -12.38 1.65
C GLU A 254 -8.93 -11.66 2.15
N GLU A 255 -9.43 -12.04 3.33
CA GLU A 255 -10.55 -11.37 4.00
C GLU A 255 -10.23 -9.90 4.29
N LEU A 256 -9.04 -9.61 4.82
CA LEU A 256 -8.61 -8.25 5.13
C LEU A 256 -8.43 -7.40 3.85
N ASN A 257 -7.76 -7.94 2.83
CA ASN A 257 -7.61 -7.29 1.53
C ASN A 257 -8.97 -6.94 0.92
N THR A 258 -9.90 -7.89 0.93
CA THR A 258 -11.26 -7.70 0.41
C THR A 258 -11.98 -6.61 1.18
N ALA A 259 -11.95 -6.66 2.52
CA ALA A 259 -12.60 -5.67 3.37
C ALA A 259 -12.04 -4.25 3.17
N ILE A 260 -10.71 -4.10 3.11
CA ILE A 260 -10.06 -2.80 2.91
C ILE A 260 -10.35 -2.26 1.51
N CYS A 261 -10.23 -3.10 0.48
CA CYS A 261 -10.43 -2.64 -0.89
C CYS A 261 -11.89 -2.31 -1.18
N LEU A 262 -12.85 -3.05 -0.65
CA LEU A 262 -14.27 -2.69 -0.70
C LEU A 262 -14.52 -1.38 0.05
N TYR A 263 -13.95 -1.22 1.25
CA TYR A 263 -14.07 0.01 2.02
C TYR A 263 -13.51 1.21 1.25
N LEU A 264 -12.30 1.11 0.70
CA LEU A 264 -11.68 2.19 -0.05
C LEU A 264 -12.51 2.50 -1.30
N GLN A 265 -12.93 1.48 -2.06
CA GLN A 265 -13.82 1.68 -3.20
C GLN A 265 -15.13 2.37 -2.83
N ASP A 266 -15.72 2.08 -1.68
CA ASP A 266 -16.91 2.78 -1.19
C ASP A 266 -16.62 4.22 -0.75
N ALA A 267 -15.55 4.40 0.03
CA ALA A 267 -15.11 5.66 0.63
C ALA A 267 -14.72 6.76 -0.36
N ARG A 268 -14.34 6.38 -1.58
CA ARG A 268 -14.01 7.28 -2.70
C ARG A 268 -15.08 8.36 -2.92
N LYS A 269 -14.68 9.62 -2.80
CA LYS A 269 -15.54 10.81 -3.04
C LYS A 269 -15.80 11.10 -4.53
N ASP A 270 -15.07 10.48 -5.44
CA ASP A 270 -15.28 10.59 -6.89
C ASP A 270 -16.37 9.62 -7.40
N THR A 271 -17.46 9.48 -6.64
CA THR A 271 -18.46 8.39 -6.77
C THR A 271 -19.05 8.24 -8.17
N LEU A 272 -19.18 9.34 -8.91
CA LEU A 272 -19.77 9.38 -10.26
C LEU A 272 -18.94 8.67 -11.31
N LEU A 273 -17.65 8.48 -11.04
CA LEU A 273 -16.68 7.99 -12.01
C LEU A 273 -16.01 6.69 -11.60
N LYS A 274 -16.41 6.10 -10.46
CA LYS A 274 -16.02 4.73 -10.08
C LYS A 274 -16.14 3.73 -11.25
N PRO A 275 -17.20 3.76 -12.10
CA PRO A 275 -17.32 2.85 -13.24
C PRO A 275 -16.33 3.11 -14.39
N TYR A 276 -15.74 4.31 -14.45
CA TYR A 276 -14.87 4.78 -15.53
C TYR A 276 -13.38 4.75 -15.13
N PHE A 277 -13.11 4.94 -13.85
CA PHE A 277 -11.76 4.99 -13.30
C PHE A 277 -11.66 4.03 -12.13
N ASP A 278 -11.51 2.74 -12.42
CA ASP A 278 -11.27 1.77 -11.37
C ASP A 278 -9.91 2.03 -10.68
N ILE A 279 -9.89 1.87 -9.36
CA ILE A 279 -8.66 1.92 -8.58
C ILE A 279 -8.31 0.49 -8.22
N GLN A 280 -7.18 0.00 -8.74
CA GLN A 280 -6.69 -1.29 -8.32
C GLN A 280 -6.18 -1.15 -6.89
N CYS A 281 -6.77 -1.91 -5.97
CA CYS A 281 -6.41 -1.90 -4.56
C CYS A 281 -5.75 -3.22 -4.17
N GLU A 282 -4.69 -3.12 -3.40
CA GLU A 282 -3.89 -4.24 -2.96
C GLU A 282 -3.38 -3.97 -1.54
N PHE A 283 -3.85 -4.76 -0.57
CA PHE A 283 -3.27 -4.79 0.77
C PHE A 283 -1.83 -5.30 0.71
N VAL A 284 -0.92 -4.63 1.40
CA VAL A 284 0.51 -4.95 1.45
C VAL A 284 0.85 -5.70 2.73
N GLU A 285 0.71 -5.05 3.89
CA GLU A 285 1.02 -5.62 5.20
C GLU A 285 0.31 -4.86 6.34
N VAL A 286 0.24 -5.50 7.51
CA VAL A 286 -0.05 -4.85 8.79
C VAL A 286 1.25 -4.75 9.58
N ASN A 287 1.57 -3.56 10.07
CA ASN A 287 2.68 -3.35 10.99
C ASN A 287 2.35 -4.05 12.33
N PRO A 288 3.16 -5.02 12.78
CA PRO A 288 2.89 -5.80 13.98
C PRO A 288 2.92 -4.98 15.27
N VAL A 289 3.64 -3.85 15.28
CA VAL A 289 3.81 -3.00 16.46
C VAL A 289 2.76 -1.89 16.51
N THR A 290 2.56 -1.18 15.40
CA THR A 290 1.63 -0.02 15.37
C THR A 290 0.19 -0.40 15.03
N GLY A 291 -0.03 -1.60 14.46
CA GLY A 291 -1.33 -2.02 13.91
C GLY A 291 -1.74 -1.25 12.66
N GLU A 292 -0.86 -0.44 12.09
CA GLU A 292 -1.13 0.31 10.87
C GLU A 292 -1.08 -0.60 9.66
N VAL A 293 -1.98 -0.36 8.73
CA VAL A 293 -2.15 -1.17 7.54
C VAL A 293 -1.63 -0.39 6.34
N THR A 294 -0.73 -1.01 5.59
CA THR A 294 -0.20 -0.50 4.33
C THR A 294 -1.03 -1.05 3.17
N THR A 295 -1.60 -0.16 2.38
CA THR A 295 -2.39 -0.49 1.19
C THR A 295 -1.78 0.20 -0.02
N ARG A 296 -1.66 -0.52 -1.12
CA ARG A 296 -1.21 -0.03 -2.40
C ARG A 296 -2.41 0.22 -3.30
N LEU A 297 -2.50 1.42 -3.86
CA LEU A 297 -3.49 1.77 -4.87
C LEU A 297 -2.78 1.99 -6.20
N ARG A 298 -3.34 1.47 -7.29
CA ARG A 298 -2.90 1.81 -8.64
C ARG A 298 -4.02 2.49 -9.40
N VAL A 299 -3.68 3.62 -9.99
CA VAL A 299 -4.63 4.51 -10.66
C VAL A 299 -4.11 4.86 -12.04
N THR A 300 -4.99 4.91 -13.02
CA THR A 300 -4.61 5.27 -14.39
C THR A 300 -4.15 6.73 -14.45
N ASP A 301 -3.14 7.01 -15.29
CA ASP A 301 -2.74 8.38 -15.58
C ASP A 301 -3.95 9.21 -16.06
N GLU A 302 -4.85 8.63 -16.84
CA GLU A 302 -6.07 9.30 -17.29
C GLU A 302 -6.93 9.79 -16.12
N HIS A 303 -7.17 8.96 -15.11
CA HIS A 303 -7.91 9.36 -13.91
C HIS A 303 -7.23 10.55 -13.20
N LEU A 304 -5.91 10.51 -13.05
CA LEU A 304 -5.14 11.61 -12.47
C LEU A 304 -5.25 12.89 -13.30
N LEU A 305 -5.21 12.78 -14.63
CA LEU A 305 -5.35 13.91 -15.55
C LEU A 305 -6.70 14.61 -15.38
N HIS A 306 -7.78 13.83 -15.23
CA HIS A 306 -9.14 14.37 -15.03
C HIS A 306 -9.31 15.07 -13.68
N MET A 307 -8.51 14.69 -12.68
CA MET A 307 -8.49 15.32 -11.36
C MET A 307 -7.46 16.45 -11.22
N GLY A 308 -6.65 16.74 -12.25
CA GLY A 308 -5.67 17.83 -12.22
C GLY A 308 -4.31 17.49 -11.61
N PHE A 309 -3.94 16.21 -11.52
CA PHE A 309 -2.68 15.73 -10.90
C PHE A 309 -1.54 15.48 -11.91
N GLN A 310 -1.53 16.20 -13.04
CA GLN A 310 -0.73 15.83 -14.22
C GLN A 310 0.81 15.86 -14.01
N TRP A 311 1.34 16.64 -13.04
CA TRP A 311 2.79 16.92 -12.93
C TRP A 311 3.33 17.17 -11.51
N ILE A 312 2.59 16.81 -10.45
CA ILE A 312 2.99 17.23 -9.11
C ILE A 312 3.97 16.21 -8.51
N ILE A 313 5.25 16.59 -8.38
CA ILE A 313 6.19 15.95 -7.45
C ILE A 313 5.58 16.13 -6.04
N GLY A 314 5.11 15.06 -5.42
CA GLY A 314 4.31 15.10 -4.18
C GLY A 314 2.78 15.09 -4.38
N GLY A 315 2.29 14.97 -5.62
CA GLY A 315 0.87 14.87 -5.95
C GLY A 315 0.19 13.59 -5.49
N SER A 316 0.97 12.56 -5.16
CA SER A 316 0.50 11.24 -4.74
C SER A 316 -0.24 11.25 -3.42
N ASN A 317 0.35 11.90 -2.41
CA ASN A 317 -0.31 12.10 -1.13
C ASN A 317 -1.54 13.01 -1.30
N ASN A 318 -1.46 14.04 -2.15
CA ASN A 318 -2.56 14.98 -2.39
C ASN A 318 -3.76 14.35 -3.11
N PHE A 319 -3.55 13.39 -4.02
CA PHE A 319 -4.62 12.66 -4.70
C PHE A 319 -5.41 11.78 -3.72
N ALA A 320 -4.71 10.93 -2.97
CA ALA A 320 -5.33 10.07 -1.96
C ALA A 320 -6.08 10.88 -0.91
N ASN A 321 -5.44 11.95 -0.41
CA ASN A 321 -6.06 12.97 0.41
C ASN A 321 -7.38 13.47 -0.19
N SER A 322 -7.36 13.97 -1.42
CA SER A 322 -8.52 14.58 -2.06
C SER A 322 -9.72 13.63 -2.23
N ILE A 323 -9.48 12.32 -2.36
CA ILE A 323 -10.54 11.33 -2.61
C ILE A 323 -11.03 10.63 -1.34
N PHE A 324 -10.20 10.47 -0.31
CA PHE A 324 -10.52 9.61 0.85
C PHE A 324 -10.77 10.38 2.17
N HIS A 325 -10.64 11.71 2.23
CA HIS A 325 -10.69 12.44 3.51
C HIS A 325 -12.04 12.43 4.27
N ASN A 326 -11.93 12.41 5.61
CA ASN A 326 -13.00 12.49 6.61
C ASN A 326 -14.17 11.53 6.37
N LEU A 327 -14.00 10.28 6.82
CA LEU A 327 -14.98 9.21 6.72
C LEU A 327 -15.54 8.90 8.10
N VAL A 328 -16.79 9.30 8.35
CA VAL A 328 -17.57 8.93 9.56
C VAL A 328 -18.55 7.79 9.26
N TYR A 329 -18.51 7.20 8.06
CA TYR A 329 -19.45 6.16 7.65
C TYR A 329 -18.75 4.94 7.08
N ALA A 330 -18.54 3.93 7.92
CA ALA A 330 -18.66 2.49 7.64
C ALA A 330 -18.29 1.67 8.89
N GLN A 331 -18.56 0.36 8.88
CA GLN A 331 -18.21 -0.58 9.96
C GLN A 331 -16.70 -0.72 10.19
N ALA A 332 -15.88 -0.25 9.24
CA ALA A 332 -14.46 -0.05 9.42
C ALA A 332 -14.08 1.42 9.13
N GLN A 333 -13.10 1.97 9.84
CA GLN A 333 -12.61 3.34 9.65
C GLN A 333 -11.11 3.28 9.37
N TYR A 334 -10.67 3.81 8.23
CA TYR A 334 -9.26 3.89 7.83
C TYR A 334 -8.78 5.33 7.97
N GLU A 335 -8.07 5.62 9.06
CA GLU A 335 -7.44 6.91 9.29
C GLU A 335 -6.08 6.92 8.61
N PHE A 336 -6.02 7.41 7.37
CA PHE A 336 -4.79 7.49 6.60
C PHE A 336 -4.01 8.77 6.93
N GLN A 337 -2.69 8.65 6.95
CA GLN A 337 -1.78 9.78 7.11
C GLN A 337 -0.92 9.92 5.85
N THR A 338 -0.57 11.16 5.50
CA THR A 338 0.37 11.40 4.40
C THR A 338 1.71 10.76 4.74
N GLN A 339 2.17 9.84 3.91
CA GLN A 339 3.45 9.19 4.11
C GLN A 339 4.57 10.21 3.89
N THR A 340 5.08 10.80 4.97
CA THR A 340 6.30 11.62 4.97
C THR A 340 7.52 10.72 5.13
N PHE A 341 8.70 11.22 4.78
CA PHE A 341 9.95 10.50 5.03
C PHE A 341 10.13 10.18 6.52
N GLU A 342 9.86 11.15 7.39
CA GLU A 342 9.89 11.00 8.85
C GLU A 342 8.91 9.93 9.35
N TYR A 343 7.67 9.94 8.84
CA TYR A 343 6.67 8.94 9.23
C TYR A 343 7.09 7.52 8.80
N LYS A 344 7.68 7.39 7.60
CA LYS A 344 8.19 6.11 7.11
C LYS A 344 9.32 5.59 8.01
N GLN A 345 10.23 6.45 8.46
CA GLN A 345 11.32 6.06 9.37
C GLN A 345 10.81 5.65 10.75
N LYS A 346 9.84 6.39 11.33
CA LYS A 346 9.25 6.06 12.65
C LYS A 346 8.51 4.72 12.68
N ASN A 347 7.95 4.32 11.54
CA ASN A 347 7.17 3.09 11.42
C ASN A 347 7.98 1.89 10.93
N MET A 348 9.29 2.03 10.73
CA MET A 348 10.14 0.88 10.43
C MET A 348 10.21 -0.04 11.64
N TYR A 349 10.07 -1.34 11.40
CA TYR A 349 10.11 -2.36 12.44
C TYR A 349 10.97 -3.53 12.00
N GLN A 350 11.58 -4.17 12.98
CA GLN A 350 12.28 -5.43 12.83
C GLN A 350 11.47 -6.56 13.45
N THR A 351 11.61 -7.76 12.90
CA THR A 351 10.93 -8.96 13.38
C THR A 351 11.92 -10.10 13.52
N VAL A 352 11.82 -10.83 14.62
CA VAL A 352 12.63 -12.02 14.91
C VAL A 352 11.72 -13.12 15.39
N PHE A 353 11.91 -14.34 14.88
CA PHE A 353 11.11 -15.49 15.29
C PHE A 353 11.85 -16.35 16.30
N LEU A 354 11.12 -16.86 17.28
CA LEU A 354 11.58 -17.87 18.23
C LEU A 354 10.88 -19.19 17.95
N GLU A 355 11.57 -20.31 18.14
CA GLU A 355 10.97 -21.63 18.24
C GLU A 355 11.19 -22.21 19.63
N GLY A 356 10.17 -22.85 20.20
CA GLY A 356 10.28 -23.36 21.56
C GLY A 356 9.19 -24.33 21.97
N LYS A 357 9.37 -24.93 23.15
CA LYS A 357 8.39 -25.83 23.78
C LYS A 357 7.86 -25.21 25.05
N LEU A 358 6.55 -25.33 25.24
CA LEU A 358 5.85 -24.87 26.43
C LEU A 358 5.49 -26.08 27.30
N ASN A 359 5.89 -26.03 28.56
CA ASN A 359 5.57 -27.03 29.58
C ASN A 359 4.70 -26.37 30.65
N VAL A 360 3.55 -26.98 30.96
CA VAL A 360 2.58 -26.48 31.93
C VAL A 360 2.34 -27.57 32.96
N ARG A 361 2.53 -27.27 34.26
CA ARG A 361 2.36 -28.24 35.36
C ARG A 361 3.17 -29.53 35.14
N HIS A 362 4.43 -29.37 34.75
CA HIS A 362 5.38 -30.47 34.50
C HIS A 362 5.02 -31.38 33.31
N SER A 363 4.10 -30.97 32.44
CA SER A 363 3.76 -31.71 31.21
C SER A 363 3.94 -30.82 29.98
N ASP A 364 4.52 -31.38 28.92
CA ASP A 364 4.65 -30.69 27.65
C ASP A 364 3.26 -30.42 27.07
N MET A 365 3.03 -29.18 26.65
CA MET A 365 1.81 -28.80 25.98
C MET A 365 1.80 -29.38 24.58
N LEU A 366 0.82 -30.23 24.30
CA LEU A 366 0.71 -30.92 23.02
C LEU A 366 -0.08 -30.08 22.00
N TYR A 367 0.28 -30.26 20.73
CA TYR A 367 -0.49 -29.74 19.60
C TYR A 367 -1.96 -30.13 19.69
N ASN A 368 -2.81 -29.16 19.37
CA ASN A 368 -4.24 -29.35 19.27
C ASN A 368 -4.80 -28.40 18.22
N LYS A 369 -5.68 -28.91 17.35
CA LYS A 369 -6.33 -28.16 16.28
C LYS A 369 -7.03 -26.87 16.76
N ARG A 370 -7.46 -26.81 18.02
CA ARG A 370 -8.05 -25.59 18.62
C ARG A 370 -7.13 -24.37 18.59
N TYR A 371 -5.81 -24.56 18.56
CA TYR A 371 -4.83 -23.47 18.48
C TYR A 371 -4.62 -22.96 17.04
N GLU A 372 -5.18 -23.62 16.02
CA GLU A 372 -5.10 -23.12 14.63
C GLU A 372 -6.05 -21.94 14.41
N ASN A 373 -7.14 -21.86 15.17
CA ASN A 373 -8.09 -20.77 15.08
C ASN A 373 -7.68 -19.60 15.98
N TRP A 374 -7.12 -18.57 15.36
CA TRP A 374 -6.69 -17.31 15.97
C TRP A 374 -7.79 -16.56 16.73
N ASN A 375 -9.05 -16.71 16.33
CA ASN A 375 -10.18 -16.07 17.00
C ASN A 375 -10.70 -16.90 18.18
N SER A 376 -10.11 -18.07 18.45
CA SER A 376 -10.56 -18.93 19.54
C SER A 376 -10.02 -18.47 20.89
N LYS A 377 -10.81 -18.72 21.95
CA LYS A 377 -10.37 -18.51 23.33
C LYS A 377 -9.09 -19.29 23.65
N ALA A 378 -8.99 -20.52 23.13
CA ALA A 378 -7.84 -21.39 23.38
C ALA A 378 -6.54 -20.82 22.80
N PHE A 379 -6.59 -20.21 21.61
CA PHE A 379 -5.43 -19.51 21.04
C PHE A 379 -5.12 -18.25 21.84
N SER A 380 -6.12 -17.45 22.21
CA SER A 380 -5.92 -16.25 23.03
C SER A 380 -5.22 -16.56 24.37
N GLU A 381 -5.66 -17.61 25.08
CA GLU A 381 -5.06 -18.08 26.34
C GLU A 381 -3.62 -18.56 26.14
N LEU A 382 -3.34 -19.30 25.05
CA LEU A 382 -1.99 -19.72 24.68
C LEU A 382 -1.08 -18.52 24.42
N ASN A 383 -1.55 -17.57 23.59
CA ASN A 383 -0.81 -16.36 23.24
C ASN A 383 -0.50 -15.52 24.48
N GLU A 384 -1.50 -15.30 25.34
CA GLU A 384 -1.34 -14.57 26.60
C GLU A 384 -0.33 -15.27 27.52
N THR A 385 -0.41 -16.60 27.66
CA THR A 385 0.53 -17.38 28.49
C THR A 385 1.97 -17.22 28.02
N VAL A 386 2.23 -17.43 26.72
CA VAL A 386 3.59 -17.36 26.15
C VAL A 386 4.13 -15.94 26.21
N CYS A 387 3.34 -14.95 25.80
CA CYS A 387 3.81 -13.57 25.75
C CYS A 387 3.97 -12.93 27.12
N THR A 388 3.18 -13.32 28.12
CA THR A 388 3.39 -12.88 29.52
C THR A 388 4.70 -13.42 30.09
N LEU A 389 5.09 -14.65 29.74
CA LEU A 389 6.39 -15.20 30.12
C LEU A 389 7.53 -14.40 29.49
N ILE A 390 7.50 -14.20 28.17
CA ILE A 390 8.54 -13.44 27.46
C ILE A 390 8.63 -12.00 27.98
N GLU A 391 7.49 -11.35 28.23
CA GLU A 391 7.45 -10.01 28.81
C GLU A 391 8.08 -9.97 30.21
N SER A 392 7.85 -10.99 31.04
CA SER A 392 8.52 -11.09 32.34
C SER A 392 10.04 -11.21 32.21
N TRP A 393 10.54 -11.85 31.16
CA TRP A 393 11.97 -11.94 30.88
C TRP A 393 12.53 -10.61 30.39
N ARG A 394 11.73 -9.88 29.61
CA ARG A 394 12.09 -8.58 29.03
C ARG A 394 12.21 -7.54 30.13
N ALA A 395 11.20 -7.47 31.00
CA ALA A 395 11.14 -6.53 32.12
C ALA A 395 12.28 -6.70 33.12
N ASN A 396 12.81 -7.92 33.27
CA ASN A 396 13.94 -8.23 34.16
C ASN A 396 15.32 -8.10 33.51
N ASP A 397 15.40 -7.89 32.19
CA ASP A 397 16.68 -7.73 31.50
C ASP A 397 17.22 -6.30 31.62
N ILE A 398 18.54 -6.16 31.67
CA ILE A 398 19.21 -4.86 31.83
C ILE A 398 19.06 -3.93 30.62
N ILE A 399 18.98 -4.49 29.39
CA ILE A 399 18.91 -3.76 28.12
C ILE A 399 17.46 -3.77 27.62
N PHE A 400 16.88 -4.96 27.44
CA PHE A 400 15.57 -5.12 26.81
C PHE A 400 14.41 -4.54 27.64
N ARG A 401 14.56 -4.30 28.94
CA ARG A 401 13.52 -3.63 29.75
C ARG A 401 13.13 -2.25 29.22
N HIS A 402 14.07 -1.57 28.57
CA HIS A 402 13.89 -0.22 28.01
C HIS A 402 13.48 -0.23 26.54
N CYS A 403 13.38 -1.41 25.91
CA CYS A 403 12.90 -1.57 24.54
C CYS A 403 11.52 -2.24 24.56
N PRO A 404 10.44 -1.54 24.19
CA PRO A 404 9.16 -2.19 23.92
C PRO A 404 9.33 -3.28 22.85
N VAL A 405 8.80 -4.48 23.12
CA VAL A 405 8.80 -5.60 22.17
C VAL A 405 7.40 -6.17 22.12
N THR A 406 6.82 -6.21 20.93
CA THR A 406 5.53 -6.86 20.69
C THR A 406 5.76 -8.36 20.53
N CYS A 407 5.02 -9.16 21.29
CA CYS A 407 5.03 -10.62 21.21
C CYS A 407 3.70 -11.14 20.67
N VAL A 408 3.76 -12.05 19.71
CA VAL A 408 2.61 -12.82 19.23
C VAL A 408 3.03 -14.25 18.90
N VAL A 409 2.29 -15.25 19.38
CA VAL A 409 2.47 -16.65 18.97
C VAL A 409 2.11 -16.76 17.49
N TYR A 410 3.04 -17.17 16.63
CA TYR A 410 2.83 -17.32 15.19
C TYR A 410 2.06 -18.61 14.86
N GLU A 411 2.51 -19.75 15.34
CA GLU A 411 1.77 -21.02 15.22
C GLU A 411 2.32 -22.08 16.19
N MET A 412 1.60 -23.19 16.31
CA MET A 412 2.09 -24.41 16.93
C MET A 412 2.11 -25.51 15.87
N ASP A 413 3.28 -26.08 15.60
CA ASP A 413 3.41 -27.15 14.63
C ASP A 413 2.89 -28.50 15.18
N LEU A 414 2.80 -29.50 14.30
CA LEU A 414 2.37 -30.86 14.66
C LEU A 414 3.30 -31.55 15.66
N ASN A 415 4.54 -31.07 15.81
CA ASN A 415 5.52 -31.56 16.78
C ASN A 415 5.40 -30.84 18.14
N SER A 416 4.35 -30.04 18.33
CA SER A 416 4.11 -29.23 19.54
C SER A 416 5.21 -28.18 19.79
N THR A 417 5.86 -27.72 18.73
CA THR A 417 6.81 -26.60 18.76
C THR A 417 6.06 -25.32 18.44
N LEU A 418 6.18 -24.34 19.33
CA LEU A 418 5.66 -23.00 19.15
C LEU A 418 6.63 -22.16 18.36
N ALA A 419 6.16 -21.47 17.32
CA ALA A 419 6.83 -20.30 16.82
C ALA A 419 6.22 -19.04 17.42
N VAL A 420 7.08 -18.09 17.79
CA VAL A 420 6.68 -16.81 18.38
C VAL A 420 7.35 -15.70 17.60
N GLN A 421 6.56 -14.71 17.18
CA GLN A 421 7.04 -13.49 16.55
C GLN A 421 7.32 -12.43 17.62
N LEU A 422 8.54 -11.91 17.62
CA LEU A 422 8.91 -10.70 18.36
C LEU A 422 9.12 -9.56 17.37
N SER A 423 8.51 -8.41 17.61
CA SER A 423 8.63 -7.23 16.76
C SER A 423 8.89 -5.97 17.57
N ALA A 424 9.79 -5.11 17.09
CA ALA A 424 10.10 -3.83 17.73
C ALA A 424 10.28 -2.74 16.67
N LEU A 425 9.95 -1.49 17.01
CA LEU A 425 10.24 -0.35 16.14
C LEU A 425 11.75 -0.09 16.11
N GLU A 426 12.27 0.31 14.96
CA GLU A 426 13.69 0.66 14.85
C GLU A 426 14.06 1.85 15.73
N GLU A 427 13.14 2.79 15.93
CA GLU A 427 13.35 3.92 16.84
C GLU A 427 13.55 3.45 18.29
N ASP A 428 12.73 2.51 18.76
CA ASP A 428 12.84 1.92 20.10
C ASP A 428 14.16 1.14 20.26
N LEU A 429 14.56 0.40 19.21
CA LEU A 429 15.84 -0.32 19.19
C LEU A 429 17.02 0.67 19.31
N ARG A 430 17.03 1.75 18.52
CA ARG A 430 18.08 2.79 18.60
C ARG A 430 18.14 3.43 19.98
N GLN A 431 16.99 3.78 20.57
CA GLN A 431 16.92 4.35 21.91
C GLN A 431 17.47 3.40 22.98
N ALA A 432 17.24 2.09 22.83
CA ALA A 432 17.78 1.07 23.71
C ALA A 432 19.24 0.65 23.38
N SER A 433 19.90 1.32 22.42
CA SER A 433 21.23 0.96 21.91
C SER A 433 21.34 -0.49 21.39
N LEU A 434 20.25 -0.97 20.79
CA LEU A 434 20.17 -2.28 20.13
C LEU A 434 20.37 -2.15 18.61
N PRO A 435 20.89 -3.19 17.93
CA PRO A 435 21.02 -3.18 16.47
C PRO A 435 19.66 -3.09 15.77
N THR A 436 19.59 -2.31 14.70
CA THR A 436 18.42 -2.28 13.79
C THR A 436 18.55 -3.25 12.63
N ASP A 437 19.74 -3.80 12.40
CA ASP A 437 19.94 -4.91 11.46
C ASP A 437 19.41 -6.20 12.07
N GLU A 438 18.65 -6.97 11.27
CA GLU A 438 17.91 -8.14 11.73
C GLU A 438 18.83 -9.23 12.29
N ASP A 439 19.96 -9.51 11.63
CA ASP A 439 20.88 -10.57 12.03
C ASP A 439 21.50 -10.25 13.40
N TYR A 440 22.02 -9.03 13.56
CA TYR A 440 22.62 -8.59 14.83
C TYR A 440 21.59 -8.43 15.95
N LEU A 441 20.38 -7.97 15.63
CA LEU A 441 19.29 -7.92 16.60
C LEU A 441 18.96 -9.31 17.11
N ALA A 442 18.84 -10.26 16.19
CA ALA A 442 18.53 -11.62 16.52
C ALA A 442 19.66 -12.23 17.39
N ASP A 443 20.93 -11.86 17.20
CA ASP A 443 22.05 -12.34 18.03
C ASP A 443 21.89 -11.78 19.46
N SER A 444 21.53 -10.49 19.56
CA SER A 444 21.25 -9.82 20.83
C SER A 444 20.10 -10.49 21.58
N ILE A 445 19.03 -10.88 20.88
CA ILE A 445 17.91 -11.64 21.44
C ILE A 445 18.39 -13.03 21.89
N GLU A 446 19.24 -13.72 21.15
CA GLU A 446 19.79 -15.02 21.56
C GLU A 446 20.59 -14.91 22.87
N PHE A 447 21.40 -13.87 23.03
CA PHE A 447 22.12 -13.60 24.29
C PHE A 447 21.19 -13.22 25.45
N TRP A 448 20.10 -12.51 25.16
CA TRP A 448 19.07 -12.22 26.16
C TRP A 448 18.37 -13.51 26.62
N LEU A 449 17.93 -14.36 25.70
CA LEU A 449 17.25 -15.62 26.02
C LEU A 449 18.12 -16.58 26.84
N LYS A 450 19.45 -16.60 26.63
CA LYS A 450 20.39 -17.40 27.45
C LYS A 450 20.42 -16.98 28.92
N ARG A 451 20.05 -15.74 29.24
CA ARG A 451 20.02 -15.18 30.60
C ARG A 451 18.62 -15.12 31.19
N ALA A 452 17.59 -15.35 30.36
CA ALA A 452 16.20 -15.29 30.77
C ALA A 452 15.84 -16.44 31.72
N ASN A 453 15.03 -16.16 32.75
CA ASN A 453 14.49 -17.18 33.62
C ASN A 453 13.30 -17.87 32.93
N THR A 454 13.55 -19.01 32.30
CA THR A 454 12.55 -19.74 31.50
C THR A 454 11.34 -20.25 32.29
N LYS A 455 11.35 -20.18 33.63
CA LYS A 455 10.30 -20.65 34.52
C LYS A 455 9.53 -19.50 35.18
N SER A 456 8.20 -19.57 35.13
CA SER A 456 7.30 -18.75 35.95
C SER A 456 6.19 -19.62 36.54
N GLY A 457 6.14 -19.73 37.88
CA GLY A 457 5.26 -20.67 38.56
C GLY A 457 5.52 -22.12 38.13
N ASP A 458 4.47 -22.80 37.66
CA ASP A 458 4.51 -24.18 37.14
C ASP A 458 4.66 -24.24 35.61
N THR A 459 4.94 -23.11 34.97
CA THR A 459 5.05 -22.99 33.52
C THR A 459 6.50 -22.73 33.12
N ILE A 460 7.00 -23.48 32.15
CA ILE A 460 8.35 -23.35 31.60
C ILE A 460 8.25 -23.20 30.09
N TYR A 461 8.84 -22.15 29.54
CA TYR A 461 8.97 -21.98 28.08
C TYR A 461 10.45 -22.00 27.72
N THR A 462 10.88 -22.98 26.93
CA THR A 462 12.25 -23.07 26.43
C THR A 462 12.27 -22.71 24.96
N SER A 463 12.99 -21.66 24.59
CA SER A 463 13.02 -21.13 23.23
C SER A 463 14.43 -20.90 22.71
N LYS A 464 14.58 -20.95 21.38
CA LYS A 464 15.76 -20.50 20.64
C LYS A 464 15.34 -19.62 19.48
N VAL A 465 16.25 -18.77 19.01
CA VAL A 465 15.97 -17.92 17.85
C VAL A 465 16.01 -18.75 16.57
N ILE A 466 15.02 -18.53 15.71
CA ILE A 466 14.95 -19.09 14.36
C ILE A 466 15.86 -18.27 13.45
N SER A 467 16.78 -18.93 12.74
CA SER A 467 17.57 -18.28 11.70
C SER A 467 16.67 -17.87 10.52
N PRO A 468 16.77 -16.62 10.04
CA PRO A 468 16.06 -16.19 8.84
C PRO A 468 16.65 -16.76 7.54
N ILE A 469 17.81 -17.42 7.63
CA ILE A 469 18.53 -17.96 6.48
C ILE A 469 18.06 -19.37 6.19
N VAL A 470 17.41 -19.54 5.02
CA VAL A 470 16.98 -20.84 4.51
C VAL A 470 17.65 -21.10 3.17
N ARG A 471 18.40 -22.20 3.11
CA ARG A 471 19.06 -22.68 1.89
C ARG A 471 18.24 -23.81 1.27
N ALA A 472 18.08 -23.76 -0.04
CA ALA A 472 17.65 -24.89 -0.85
C ALA A 472 18.87 -25.46 -1.57
N SER A 473 19.02 -26.79 -1.56
CA SER A 473 19.94 -27.49 -2.44
C SER A 473 19.15 -28.33 -3.43
N GLY A 474 19.56 -28.30 -4.70
CA GLY A 474 18.80 -28.97 -5.75
C GLY A 474 19.54 -29.06 -7.06
N LYS A 475 18.95 -29.81 -7.99
CA LYS A 475 19.51 -30.04 -9.33
C LYS A 475 18.91 -29.09 -10.35
N LEU A 476 19.77 -28.50 -11.16
CA LEU A 476 19.37 -27.64 -12.26
C LEU A 476 19.32 -28.42 -13.59
N SER A 477 18.28 -28.16 -14.38
CA SER A 477 18.15 -28.64 -15.74
C SER A 477 17.64 -27.54 -16.66
N TYR A 478 18.24 -27.46 -17.86
CA TYR A 478 17.82 -26.55 -18.93
C TYR A 478 17.46 -27.36 -20.18
N GLY A 479 16.29 -27.15 -20.78
CA GLY A 479 15.83 -27.88 -21.97
C GLY A 479 15.78 -29.41 -21.78
N GLY A 480 15.54 -29.88 -20.55
CA GLY A 480 15.59 -31.30 -20.19
C GLY A 480 17.00 -31.89 -19.99
N GLN A 481 18.06 -31.13 -20.29
CA GLN A 481 19.44 -31.53 -20.03
C GLN A 481 19.86 -31.09 -18.63
N LYS A 482 20.40 -32.02 -17.83
CA LYS A 482 20.98 -31.70 -16.53
C LYS A 482 22.20 -30.81 -16.72
N TRP A 483 22.26 -29.70 -16.01
CA TRP A 483 23.42 -28.83 -16.02
C TRP A 483 24.50 -29.39 -15.10
N THR A 484 25.71 -29.53 -15.65
CA THR A 484 26.91 -29.94 -14.90
C THR A 484 27.66 -28.71 -14.40
N TYR A 485 28.41 -28.88 -13.30
CA TYR A 485 29.24 -27.82 -12.72
C TYR A 485 30.07 -27.07 -13.77
N HIS A 486 30.06 -25.73 -13.68
CA HIS A 486 31.00 -24.88 -14.39
C HIS A 486 31.68 -23.93 -13.39
N PRO A 487 33.03 -23.83 -13.36
CA PRO A 487 33.75 -23.00 -12.41
C PRO A 487 33.34 -21.52 -12.42
N ALA A 488 32.82 -21.02 -13.54
CA ALA A 488 32.31 -19.65 -13.64
C ALA A 488 31.10 -19.38 -12.73
N PHE A 489 30.28 -20.37 -12.38
CA PHE A 489 29.12 -20.15 -11.50
C PHE A 489 29.53 -19.68 -10.10
N SER A 490 30.67 -20.15 -9.60
CA SER A 490 31.23 -19.73 -8.32
C SER A 490 31.93 -18.37 -8.38
N ASN A 491 32.05 -17.77 -9.57
CA ASN A 491 32.55 -16.41 -9.74
C ASN A 491 31.35 -15.45 -9.90
N PRO A 492 31.02 -14.63 -8.89
CA PRO A 492 29.88 -13.72 -8.91
C PRO A 492 30.00 -12.61 -9.98
N GLU A 493 31.20 -12.37 -10.51
CA GLU A 493 31.45 -11.38 -11.58
C GLU A 493 31.31 -11.98 -12.99
N SER A 494 31.05 -13.28 -13.11
CA SER A 494 30.91 -13.91 -14.43
C SER A 494 29.52 -13.68 -15.01
N ALA A 495 29.45 -13.54 -16.34
CA ALA A 495 28.18 -13.47 -17.07
C ALA A 495 27.28 -14.70 -16.77
N TYR A 496 27.88 -15.88 -16.63
CA TYR A 496 27.18 -17.11 -16.27
C TYR A 496 26.52 -17.08 -14.88
N SER A 497 27.17 -16.44 -13.90
CA SER A 497 26.61 -16.29 -12.55
C SER A 497 25.44 -15.30 -12.56
N HIS A 498 25.56 -14.18 -13.28
CA HIS A 498 24.47 -13.21 -13.43
C HIS A 498 23.25 -13.80 -14.17
N GLU A 499 23.47 -14.56 -15.24
CA GLU A 499 22.41 -15.23 -16.00
C GLU A 499 21.69 -16.26 -15.12
N LEU A 500 22.46 -17.15 -14.45
CA LEU A 500 21.91 -18.12 -13.51
C LEU A 500 21.11 -17.46 -12.38
N GLN A 501 21.63 -16.37 -11.81
CA GLN A 501 20.96 -15.61 -10.76
C GLN A 501 19.64 -15.00 -11.27
N THR A 502 19.61 -14.52 -12.52
CA THR A 502 18.42 -13.96 -13.15
C THR A 502 17.35 -15.04 -13.37
N ASP A 503 17.73 -16.19 -13.91
CA ASP A 503 16.82 -17.30 -14.13
C ASP A 503 16.30 -17.89 -12.82
N MET A 504 17.17 -18.01 -11.81
CA MET A 504 16.80 -18.49 -10.48
C MET A 504 15.82 -17.53 -9.79
N ASN A 505 16.06 -16.21 -9.92
CA ASN A 505 15.13 -15.19 -9.45
C ASN A 505 13.76 -15.37 -10.11
N LEU A 506 13.70 -15.52 -11.44
CA LEU A 506 12.45 -15.72 -12.17
C LEU A 506 11.74 -17.01 -11.74
N TYR A 507 12.48 -18.12 -11.63
CA TYR A 507 11.94 -19.43 -11.26
C TYR A 507 11.34 -19.43 -9.85
N ILE A 508 12.12 -19.03 -8.83
CA ILE A 508 11.68 -19.04 -7.44
C ILE A 508 10.52 -18.07 -7.23
N ASN A 509 10.60 -16.86 -7.80
CA ASN A 509 9.46 -15.94 -7.74
C ASN A 509 8.20 -16.54 -8.38
N GLY A 510 8.34 -17.33 -9.45
CA GLY A 510 7.23 -18.06 -10.07
C GLY A 510 6.61 -19.13 -9.17
N LEU A 511 7.35 -19.72 -8.22
CA LEU A 511 6.81 -20.72 -7.29
C LEU A 511 5.83 -20.10 -6.28
N TYR A 512 6.03 -18.84 -5.92
CA TYR A 512 5.24 -18.12 -4.92
C TYR A 512 4.23 -17.13 -5.55
N GLN A 513 4.13 -17.11 -6.88
CA GLN A 513 3.24 -16.21 -7.62
C GLN A 513 2.04 -16.98 -8.17
N ASP A 514 0.85 -16.51 -7.80
CA ASP A 514 -0.38 -16.86 -8.51
C ASP A 514 -0.35 -16.17 -9.89
N PRO A 515 -0.38 -16.91 -11.00
CA PRO A 515 -0.31 -16.34 -12.34
C PRO A 515 -1.47 -15.39 -12.66
N ASP A 516 -2.58 -15.49 -11.93
CA ASP A 516 -3.78 -14.68 -12.13
C ASP A 516 -3.84 -13.45 -11.20
N LYS A 517 -2.86 -13.27 -10.28
CA LYS A 517 -2.80 -12.13 -9.35
C LYS A 517 -1.55 -11.25 -9.58
N PRO A 518 -1.65 -9.91 -9.41
CA PRO A 518 -0.51 -9.01 -9.56
C PRO A 518 0.59 -9.31 -8.52
N LYS A 519 1.85 -9.10 -8.93
CA LYS A 519 3.05 -9.43 -8.13
C LYS A 519 3.18 -8.50 -6.91
N VAL A 520 2.69 -8.95 -5.75
CA VAL A 520 2.71 -8.17 -4.50
C VAL A 520 4.08 -8.21 -3.80
N PHE A 521 4.73 -9.37 -3.81
CA PHE A 521 5.97 -9.65 -3.10
C PHE A 521 6.96 -10.36 -4.02
N ARG A 522 8.22 -9.91 -4.04
CA ARG A 522 9.29 -10.55 -4.80
C ARG A 522 10.36 -11.03 -3.84
N LEU A 523 10.71 -12.30 -3.96
CA LEU A 523 11.89 -12.86 -3.35
C LEU A 523 13.12 -12.44 -4.16
N SER A 524 14.22 -12.25 -3.46
CA SER A 524 15.53 -12.00 -4.06
C SER A 524 16.47 -13.13 -3.64
N PRO A 525 16.21 -14.38 -4.09
CA PRO A 525 17.07 -15.50 -3.74
C PRO A 525 18.50 -15.24 -4.23
N GLN A 526 19.49 -15.80 -3.54
CA GLN A 526 20.90 -15.63 -3.90
C GLN A 526 21.54 -17.00 -4.15
N VAL A 527 22.23 -17.15 -5.28
CA VAL A 527 23.04 -18.34 -5.54
C VAL A 527 24.25 -18.30 -4.60
N ASP A 528 24.28 -19.21 -3.63
CA ASP A 528 25.27 -19.25 -2.55
C ASP A 528 26.48 -20.09 -2.95
N GLY A 529 26.25 -21.15 -3.74
CA GLY A 529 27.36 -21.97 -4.22
C GLY A 529 26.92 -23.25 -4.93
N PHE A 530 27.91 -24.11 -5.19
CA PHE A 530 27.73 -25.37 -5.87
C PHE A 530 28.41 -26.51 -5.11
N ASN A 531 27.68 -27.59 -4.85
CA ASN A 531 28.24 -28.81 -4.30
C ASN A 531 28.78 -29.70 -5.43
N ILE A 532 30.11 -29.74 -5.58
CA ILE A 532 30.78 -30.52 -6.63
C ILE A 532 30.55 -32.02 -6.55
N TRP A 533 30.22 -32.56 -5.38
CA TRP A 533 30.05 -33.99 -5.15
C TRP A 533 28.64 -34.47 -5.48
N THR A 534 27.63 -33.69 -5.08
CA THR A 534 26.21 -34.02 -5.33
C THR A 534 25.68 -33.39 -6.62
N ALA A 535 26.45 -32.48 -7.21
CA ALA A 535 26.06 -31.62 -8.32
C ALA A 535 24.85 -30.72 -8.03
N ASP A 536 24.67 -30.34 -6.75
CA ASP A 536 23.58 -29.48 -6.33
C ASP A 536 23.98 -28.01 -6.35
N ILE A 537 23.08 -27.16 -6.86
CA ILE A 537 23.15 -25.71 -6.67
C ILE A 537 22.51 -25.37 -5.33
N ILE A 538 23.23 -24.59 -4.53
CA ILE A 538 22.78 -24.07 -3.25
C ILE A 538 22.28 -22.65 -3.47
N VAL A 539 21.04 -22.39 -3.07
CA VAL A 539 20.39 -21.09 -3.19
C VAL A 539 19.87 -20.67 -1.82
N ILE A 540 20.26 -19.49 -1.36
CA ILE A 540 19.65 -18.83 -0.22
C ILE A 540 18.29 -18.30 -0.68
N LEU A 541 17.21 -18.91 -0.19
CA LEU A 541 15.84 -18.53 -0.53
C LEU A 541 15.37 -17.32 0.27
N PHE A 542 15.73 -17.29 1.54
CA PHE A 542 15.44 -16.19 2.46
C PHE A 542 16.69 -15.86 3.25
N ASN A 543 16.88 -14.57 3.49
CA ASN A 543 17.94 -13.99 4.32
C ASN A 543 17.38 -12.92 5.29
N SER A 544 16.07 -12.94 5.49
CA SER A 544 15.35 -12.07 6.44
C SER A 544 14.02 -12.70 6.84
N SER A 545 13.52 -12.33 8.02
CA SER A 545 12.34 -12.92 8.64
C SER A 545 11.05 -12.47 7.96
N LYS A 546 11.01 -11.28 7.35
CA LYS A 546 9.81 -10.77 6.64
C LYS A 546 9.43 -11.66 5.43
N PRO A 547 10.34 -11.99 4.50
CA PRO A 547 10.07 -12.99 3.46
C PRO A 547 9.60 -14.36 3.98
N MET A 548 10.18 -14.86 5.07
CA MET A 548 9.75 -16.12 5.68
C MET A 548 8.32 -16.04 6.22
N LEU A 549 7.97 -14.92 6.87
CA LEU A 549 6.60 -14.65 7.31
C LEU A 549 5.64 -14.66 6.12
N HIS A 550 5.93 -13.89 5.07
CA HIS A 550 5.07 -13.77 3.89
C HIS A 550 4.85 -15.11 3.18
N THR A 551 5.79 -16.05 3.26
CA THR A 551 5.75 -17.34 2.55
C THR A 551 5.35 -18.53 3.43
N GLN A 552 4.88 -18.28 4.66
CA GLN A 552 4.53 -19.33 5.64
C GLN A 552 5.70 -20.29 5.96
N MET A 553 6.94 -19.81 5.80
CA MET A 553 8.16 -20.60 5.95
C MET A 553 8.81 -20.49 7.33
N VAL A 554 8.13 -19.87 8.30
CA VAL A 554 8.60 -19.76 9.69
C VAL A 554 8.70 -21.14 10.36
N THR A 555 7.70 -22.00 10.19
CA THR A 555 7.57 -23.26 10.96
C THR A 555 7.48 -24.52 10.09
N THR A 556 7.35 -24.38 8.77
CA THR A 556 7.29 -25.53 7.87
C THR A 556 8.63 -26.27 7.83
N GLN A 557 8.71 -27.42 8.51
CA GLN A 557 9.89 -28.29 8.42
C GLN A 557 10.00 -29.01 7.06
N ASP A 558 8.88 -29.15 6.33
CA ASP A 558 8.78 -29.72 4.97
C ASP A 558 8.54 -28.61 3.93
N HIS A 559 9.54 -27.72 3.78
CA HIS A 559 9.55 -26.62 2.83
C HIS A 559 9.29 -27.08 1.37
N ALA A 560 9.63 -28.33 1.04
CA ALA A 560 9.43 -28.90 -0.30
C ALA A 560 7.94 -29.05 -0.66
N ARG A 561 7.11 -29.48 0.30
CA ARG A 561 5.68 -29.69 0.09
C ARG A 561 4.89 -28.38 -0.03
N ALA A 562 5.36 -27.31 0.63
CA ALA A 562 4.79 -25.97 0.51
C ALA A 562 4.97 -25.39 -0.90
N LEU A 563 6.13 -25.65 -1.52
CA LEU A 563 6.49 -25.14 -2.85
C LEU A 563 5.86 -25.90 -4.02
N ALA A 564 5.53 -27.18 -3.84
CA ALA A 564 5.00 -28.04 -4.91
C ALA A 564 3.56 -27.74 -5.35
N LYS A 565 2.80 -26.91 -4.62
CA LYS A 565 1.34 -26.75 -4.80
C LYS A 565 0.90 -25.78 -5.91
N GLY A 566 1.78 -25.03 -6.57
CA GLY A 566 1.34 -23.93 -7.45
C GLY A 566 2.16 -23.60 -8.70
N ALA A 567 3.26 -24.30 -8.99
CA ALA A 567 4.18 -23.84 -10.03
C ALA A 567 3.76 -24.25 -11.45
N LYS A 568 3.35 -23.28 -12.29
CA LYS A 568 3.52 -23.41 -13.75
C LYS A 568 5.01 -23.28 -14.06
N GLN A 569 5.64 -24.40 -14.40
CA GLN A 569 7.07 -24.46 -14.66
C GLN A 569 7.40 -23.81 -16.00
N ASN A 570 8.49 -23.04 -16.04
CA ASN A 570 9.14 -22.69 -17.29
C ASN A 570 9.58 -24.03 -17.96
N PRO A 571 9.15 -24.33 -19.20
CA PRO A 571 9.48 -25.59 -19.85
C PRO A 571 10.97 -25.75 -20.14
N GLU A 572 11.73 -24.65 -20.20
CA GLU A 572 13.17 -24.70 -20.46
C GLU A 572 13.99 -24.72 -19.17
N PHE A 573 13.72 -23.89 -18.16
CA PHE A 573 14.51 -23.83 -16.92
C PHE A 573 13.80 -24.50 -15.74
N HIS A 574 14.44 -25.51 -15.14
CA HIS A 574 13.87 -26.25 -14.00
C HIS A 574 14.91 -26.49 -12.91
N TYR A 575 14.64 -25.99 -11.70
CA TYR A 575 15.42 -26.24 -10.50
C TYR A 575 14.65 -27.18 -9.56
N LYS A 576 15.06 -28.44 -9.54
CA LYS A 576 14.45 -29.46 -8.67
C LYS A 576 15.09 -29.40 -7.30
N ILE A 577 14.39 -28.82 -6.34
CA ILE A 577 14.85 -28.76 -4.96
C ILE A 577 14.83 -30.17 -4.35
N GLU A 578 15.97 -30.60 -3.82
CA GLU A 578 16.13 -31.92 -3.18
C GLU A 578 16.14 -31.82 -1.65
N LYS A 579 16.64 -30.71 -1.11
CA LYS A 579 16.72 -30.48 0.34
C LYS A 579 16.54 -29.02 0.67
N PHE A 580 15.97 -28.77 1.85
CA PHE A 580 15.98 -27.47 2.50
C PHE A 580 16.72 -27.58 3.81
N GLU A 581 17.55 -26.58 4.09
CA GLU A 581 18.29 -26.46 5.33
C GLU A 581 18.14 -25.05 5.86
N ARG A 582 17.64 -24.94 7.09
CA ARG A 582 17.74 -23.70 7.84
C ARG A 582 19.13 -23.64 8.45
N GLU A 583 19.77 -22.49 8.37
CA GLU A 583 21.09 -22.34 8.98
C GLU A 583 21.00 -22.53 10.50
N ASP A 584 21.77 -23.47 11.03
CA ASP A 584 21.96 -23.59 12.47
C ASP A 584 22.64 -22.32 12.95
N ARG A 585 21.95 -21.58 13.82
CA ARG A 585 22.51 -20.37 14.36
C ARG A 585 23.64 -20.71 15.33
N LYS A 586 24.87 -20.38 14.93
CA LYS A 586 26.03 -20.34 15.81
C LYS A 586 26.23 -18.88 16.18
N PRO A 587 26.26 -18.52 17.48
CA PRO A 587 26.54 -17.14 17.87
C PRO A 587 27.88 -16.75 17.25
N LYS A 588 27.88 -15.74 16.37
CA LYS A 588 29.12 -15.16 15.85
C LYS A 588 29.92 -14.74 17.09
N LYS A 589 31.17 -15.22 17.22
CA LYS A 589 32.02 -14.85 18.37
C LYS A 589 32.06 -13.32 18.42
N ILE A 590 31.48 -12.72 19.46
CA ILE A 590 31.69 -11.30 19.81
C ILE A 590 33.07 -11.17 20.46
N ASN A 591 34.11 -11.64 19.75
CA ASN A 591 35.50 -11.44 20.10
C ASN A 591 36.15 -10.80 18.87
N GLY A 592 36.09 -9.47 18.79
CA GLY A 592 37.10 -8.66 18.10
C GLY A 592 37.03 -8.50 16.57
N LEU A 593 35.88 -8.67 15.90
CA LEU A 593 35.76 -8.46 14.45
C LEU A 593 34.57 -7.58 14.07
N LEU A 594 34.64 -6.30 14.46
CA LEU A 594 34.04 -5.18 13.71
C LEU A 594 34.98 -4.72 12.57
N ASN A 595 36.08 -5.45 12.31
CA ASN A 595 37.27 -4.87 11.69
C ASN A 595 37.45 -5.04 10.18
N ASP A 596 36.59 -5.76 9.46
CA ASP A 596 36.75 -5.92 8.00
C ASP A 596 35.45 -5.87 7.15
N GLU A 597 34.30 -5.44 7.70
CA GLU A 597 33.16 -5.14 6.84
C GLU A 597 33.48 -3.97 5.90
N LYS A 598 33.21 -4.14 4.60
CA LYS A 598 33.33 -3.09 3.59
C LYS A 598 31.95 -2.55 3.24
N ILE A 599 31.74 -1.25 3.44
CA ILE A 599 30.59 -0.48 2.99
C ILE A 599 30.74 -0.27 1.48
N ILE A 600 29.71 -0.56 0.70
CA ILE A 600 29.70 -0.35 -0.75
C ILE A 600 28.76 0.81 -1.08
N LEU A 601 29.28 1.81 -1.78
CA LEU A 601 28.56 2.98 -2.26
C LEU A 601 28.53 2.93 -3.78
N ILE A 602 27.37 3.19 -4.39
CA ILE A 602 27.23 3.32 -5.84
C ILE A 602 26.93 4.78 -6.15
N HIS A 603 27.72 5.38 -7.03
CA HIS A 603 27.56 6.78 -7.41
C HIS A 603 27.69 6.95 -8.91
N THR A 604 26.80 7.74 -9.50
CA THR A 604 26.82 8.08 -10.94
C THR A 604 27.03 9.58 -11.08
N GLU A 605 27.97 9.96 -11.94
CA GLU A 605 28.29 11.37 -12.23
C GLU A 605 28.23 11.64 -13.72
N SER A 606 27.73 12.82 -14.09
CA SER A 606 27.69 13.32 -15.46
C SER A 606 28.75 14.38 -15.67
N PHE A 607 29.51 14.28 -16.76
CA PHE A 607 30.60 15.18 -17.11
C PHE A 607 30.20 16.07 -18.29
N ASP A 608 30.63 17.34 -18.25
CA ASP A 608 30.43 18.29 -19.35
C ASP A 608 31.29 17.98 -20.59
N GLN A 609 32.28 17.08 -20.46
CA GLN A 609 33.18 16.64 -21.53
C GLN A 609 32.82 15.25 -22.03
N ASN A 610 33.09 14.98 -23.32
CA ASN A 610 32.86 13.67 -23.91
C ASN A 610 33.77 12.60 -23.30
N LEU A 611 33.17 11.50 -22.86
CA LEU A 611 33.89 10.35 -22.31
C LEU A 611 34.73 9.63 -23.39
N SER A 612 35.98 9.31 -23.03
CA SER A 612 36.91 8.52 -23.86
C SER A 612 36.35 7.14 -24.18
N SER A 613 36.74 6.58 -25.34
CA SER A 613 36.44 5.19 -25.69
C SER A 613 37.47 4.20 -25.15
N ASP A 614 38.59 4.68 -24.60
CA ASP A 614 39.62 3.81 -24.05
C ASP A 614 39.25 3.31 -22.65
N LYS A 615 39.26 1.98 -22.46
CA LYS A 615 38.89 1.35 -21.19
C LYS A 615 39.90 1.61 -20.07
N GLY A 616 41.17 1.84 -20.39
CA GLY A 616 42.21 2.20 -19.43
C GLY A 616 42.01 3.60 -18.89
N GLU A 617 41.67 4.55 -19.77
CA GLU A 617 41.33 5.92 -19.38
C GLU A 617 40.02 5.99 -18.57
N LEU A 618 39.00 5.20 -18.91
CA LEU A 618 37.79 5.12 -18.09
C LEU A 618 38.07 4.58 -16.69
N ARG A 619 38.94 3.56 -16.55
CA ARG A 619 39.34 3.03 -15.24
C ARG A 619 40.15 4.04 -14.42
N SER A 620 40.93 4.91 -15.07
CA SER A 620 41.73 5.93 -14.38
C SER A 620 40.87 7.03 -13.75
N LEU A 621 39.60 7.19 -14.18
CA LEU A 621 38.63 8.11 -13.55
C LEU A 621 38.38 7.79 -12.08
N CYS A 622 38.49 6.51 -11.69
CA CYS A 622 38.42 6.14 -10.28
C CYS A 622 39.48 6.84 -9.44
N ASN A 623 40.60 7.33 -9.97
CA ASN A 623 41.60 8.09 -9.20
C ASN A 623 41.07 9.43 -8.68
N ASN A 624 40.03 9.97 -9.31
CA ASN A 624 39.43 11.25 -8.94
C ASN A 624 38.26 11.11 -7.96
N VAL A 625 37.85 9.89 -7.62
CA VAL A 625 36.74 9.63 -6.68
C VAL A 625 37.25 9.72 -5.25
N MET A 626 36.60 10.55 -4.43
CA MET A 626 36.85 10.66 -3.00
C MET A 626 35.60 10.28 -2.23
N VAL A 627 35.80 9.79 -0.99
CA VAL A 627 34.71 9.50 -0.07
C VAL A 627 35.02 10.18 1.26
N GLY A 628 34.00 10.81 1.84
CA GLY A 628 34.13 11.51 3.10
C GLY A 628 32.79 11.82 3.74
N PHE A 629 32.84 12.47 4.88
CA PHE A 629 31.68 12.93 5.63
C PHE A 629 32.03 14.26 6.32
N GLU A 630 31.01 15.01 6.71
CA GLU A 630 31.19 16.28 7.41
C GLU A 630 31.03 16.08 8.92
N GLN A 631 32.02 16.50 9.70
CA GLN A 631 31.97 16.39 11.15
C GLN A 631 32.49 17.69 11.77
N TYR A 632 31.66 18.32 12.62
CA TYR A 632 31.95 19.62 13.26
C TYR A 632 32.35 20.74 12.28
N GLY A 633 31.82 20.72 11.05
CA GLY A 633 32.11 21.72 10.01
C GLY A 633 33.42 21.49 9.24
N GLU A 634 34.11 20.36 9.45
CA GLU A 634 35.27 19.94 8.65
C GLU A 634 34.95 18.69 7.83
N GLN A 635 35.39 18.66 6.57
CA GLN A 635 35.32 17.45 5.76
C GLN A 635 36.42 16.46 6.15
N LYS A 636 36.02 15.23 6.49
CA LYS A 636 36.93 14.11 6.77
C LYS A 636 36.88 13.13 5.60
N HIS A 637 38.04 12.65 5.16
CA HIS A 637 38.15 11.70 4.06
C HIS A 637 38.54 10.31 4.55
N VAL A 638 37.98 9.29 3.89
CA VAL A 638 38.24 7.87 4.19
C VAL A 638 38.92 7.18 3.00
N MET A 639 39.78 6.22 3.29
CA MET A 639 40.40 5.37 2.27
C MET A 639 39.36 4.46 1.62
N ARG A 640 39.43 4.33 0.30
CA ARG A 640 38.44 3.63 -0.52
C ARG A 640 39.08 2.80 -1.63
N GLU A 641 38.42 1.71 -2.00
CA GLU A 641 38.61 1.00 -3.27
C GLU A 641 37.55 1.52 -4.25
N CYS A 642 37.89 1.73 -5.53
CA CYS A 642 36.93 2.19 -6.53
C CYS A 642 37.01 1.33 -7.78
N GLU A 643 35.86 1.04 -8.35
CA GLU A 643 35.70 0.34 -9.61
C GLU A 643 34.65 1.04 -10.47
N VAL A 644 34.95 1.27 -11.76
CA VAL A 644 33.95 1.75 -12.72
C VAL A 644 33.10 0.56 -13.15
N ILE A 645 31.80 0.61 -12.82
CA ILE A 645 30.87 -0.49 -13.07
C ILE A 645 29.96 -0.25 -14.28
N ASP A 646 29.76 1.01 -14.69
CA ASP A 646 28.99 1.36 -15.89
C ASP A 646 29.37 2.75 -16.45
N TYR A 647 29.10 3.01 -17.74
CA TYR A 647 29.27 4.33 -18.37
C TYR A 647 28.36 4.53 -19.60
N ASP A 648 27.81 5.74 -19.76
CA ASP A 648 27.01 6.15 -20.92
C ASP A 648 27.70 7.32 -21.65
N ARG A 649 28.20 7.06 -22.86
CA ARG A 649 28.88 8.05 -23.70
C ARG A 649 27.94 9.08 -24.33
N ARG A 650 26.64 8.81 -24.42
CA ARG A 650 25.64 9.77 -24.95
C ARG A 650 25.23 10.78 -23.89
N GLN A 651 25.19 10.35 -22.64
CA GLN A 651 24.88 11.19 -21.47
C GLN A 651 26.14 11.69 -20.75
N SER A 652 27.32 11.35 -21.26
CA SER A 652 28.63 11.61 -20.65
C SER A 652 28.67 11.25 -19.16
N SER A 653 28.09 10.12 -18.77
CA SER A 653 28.00 9.70 -17.36
C SER A 653 28.79 8.44 -17.04
N VAL A 654 29.33 8.35 -15.82
CA VAL A 654 30.07 7.19 -15.32
C VAL A 654 29.55 6.78 -13.95
N THR A 655 29.30 5.48 -13.76
CA THR A 655 28.88 4.89 -12.48
C THR A 655 30.04 4.12 -11.87
N VAL A 656 30.32 4.42 -10.60
CA VAL A 656 31.39 3.80 -9.81
C VAL A 656 30.83 3.05 -8.60
N SER A 657 31.44 1.91 -8.29
CA SER A 657 31.31 1.19 -7.04
C SER A 657 32.49 1.53 -6.15
N VAL A 658 32.22 2.04 -4.96
CA VAL A 658 33.23 2.50 -4.02
C VAL A 658 33.13 1.73 -2.71
N LYS A 659 34.20 1.06 -2.31
CA LYS A 659 34.25 0.24 -1.10
C LYS A 659 35.06 0.91 0.00
N VAL A 660 34.47 1.11 1.17
CA VAL A 660 35.11 1.73 2.35
C VAL A 660 35.10 0.74 3.51
N ALA A 661 36.23 0.53 4.17
CA ALA A 661 36.26 -0.35 5.34
C ALA A 661 35.57 0.31 6.54
N ARG A 662 34.56 -0.35 7.12
CA ARG A 662 33.73 0.14 8.23
C ARG A 662 34.55 0.54 9.47
N LYS A 663 35.69 -0.11 9.70
CA LYS A 663 36.64 0.27 10.77
C LYS A 663 37.14 1.70 10.68
N GLN A 664 37.14 2.31 9.49
CA GLN A 664 37.58 3.68 9.30
C GLN A 664 36.59 4.70 9.87
N LEU A 665 35.30 4.32 10.05
CA LEU A 665 34.27 5.18 10.62
C LEU A 665 34.21 5.09 12.15
N LEU A 666 34.66 3.96 12.72
CA LEU A 666 34.66 3.74 14.18
C LEU A 666 35.47 4.79 14.95
N GLY A 667 36.50 5.38 14.33
CA GLY A 667 37.31 6.45 14.93
C GLY A 667 36.64 7.83 14.95
N TYR A 668 35.52 8.00 14.25
CA TYR A 668 34.87 9.29 14.02
C TYR A 668 33.41 9.34 14.47
N ASP A 669 32.84 8.25 15.00
CA ASP A 669 31.42 8.17 15.37
C ASP A 669 30.47 8.52 14.20
N ALA A 670 30.89 8.18 12.97
CA ALA A 670 30.16 8.45 11.73
C ALA A 670 29.43 7.20 11.22
N SER A 671 28.21 7.37 10.71
CA SER A 671 27.41 6.28 10.12
C SER A 671 27.81 6.04 8.66
N PRO A 672 27.65 4.81 8.12
CA PRO A 672 27.75 4.56 6.68
C PRO A 672 26.84 5.47 5.84
N GLU A 673 25.72 5.92 6.40
CA GLU A 673 24.76 6.82 5.73
C GLU A 673 25.27 8.26 5.61
N ASP A 674 26.28 8.65 6.40
CA ASP A 674 26.89 9.98 6.34
C ASP A 674 27.99 10.06 5.26
N LEU A 675 28.35 8.94 4.65
CA LEU A 675 29.35 8.88 3.61
C LEU A 675 28.83 9.47 2.30
N ILE A 676 29.56 10.47 1.81
CA ILE A 676 29.31 11.13 0.54
C ILE A 676 30.45 10.75 -0.42
N VAL A 677 30.08 10.27 -1.60
CA VAL A 677 31.00 10.10 -2.73
C VAL A 677 31.01 11.41 -3.53
N PHE A 678 32.19 11.94 -3.80
CA PHE A 678 32.33 13.14 -4.63
C PHE A 678 33.58 13.06 -5.50
N TRP A 679 33.57 13.83 -6.58
CA TRP A 679 34.63 13.86 -7.57
C TRP A 679 35.55 15.05 -7.32
N LYS A 680 36.86 14.79 -7.37
CA LYS A 680 37.86 15.86 -7.38
C LYS A 680 37.81 16.56 -8.74
N SER A 681 37.62 17.88 -8.71
CA SER A 681 37.59 18.76 -9.88
C SER A 681 38.88 18.72 -10.71
#